data_AF-A0A8J3A802-F1
#
_entry.id   AF-A0A8J3A802-F1
#
_cell.length_a   1.000
_cell.length_b   1.000
_cell.length_c   1.000
_cell.angle_alpha   90.00
_cell.angle_beta   90.00
_cell.angle_gamma   90.00
#
_symmetry.space_group_name_H-M   'P 1'
#
loop_
_entity.id
_entity.type
_entity.pdbx_description
1 polymer ?
#
loop_
_entity_poly.entity_id
_entity_poly.type
_entity_poly.pdbx_seq_one_letter_code
_entity_poly.pdbx_strand_id
1 'polypeptide(L)'
;MTTNLVVVALEQFTDLLQPIREITEADDPLLATRRFLRSAGWHLHGTIDVAPITSTAGTVLAAVEAAKDGLDPKDLVQFTRATVDVLGVVAKLGDLIDAFTAAGPGGDSATREALGEDVVHRLLVGWLRRRRVVRHLASPLGLITTVDVDERAFGGWLVRRAGTAERLRPAALLDLLDDPVATVRDILAPHGIDERALAATTNLFVARLFDPALRAVGGRWELHPDALADADRVLDLGRKGFIDLTFPVADGDGNASVGTTYEVLSGSDVSSRGTTGPGLELAPHGRYSHRFSRDGWEIDLAVMVLLAGVDAGTAAPAIVVDADGVHLDAHVTAEAAVGASFDLDVLVGGMGSRIELGTIELRFETGVSATGLDVELEVVARGARIVFSAADLGAAVAAVVDFENAIEFDLGLAWSIRDGLRLSGAASLVLEFTEGIDIGGVVALSGMRVALELGDGLSVAATADVRIALGPVAMVFEDVGLAAVIALGSGDGPPFALAPRLPTGIGVRIDAGVVRGGGFLSFDPERGEYAGILELGIPALSLSLKAVGIFTTDLPGGADGYALLLLVYAEFPAVQLGYGFTLNGVGGILGIQHGVSLDALTAGMRTGALDNVLFPDDPVARAPGLLNDLRAVFPIVPGALTFGPVLQLGWGTGIVTLSLGLVVQFDDVLGGGGAGPTLSRIVLIGQLEVRLPPIEGVPALVRLLVDIVGWFEVSDLELGIDARLRDSHVSGLPLTGSLTVRARFGDRPTFVMAVGGFHPAFTDLPPGLPPQDRIGFALVRGKLRAELAAYLAITSNTFQVGAQVSVRAEVMGFRVEAYLGFDALFVFEPRFHFTIDFRVGASISYKKWDFASVRFRGNLTGPGRWQLTGYATVTILGFDKDVDVNEAWGAAPATPLPNVAVLSRVVQALTSADAWQASLPAGPLVTLRPVEAGLGEVVVHPMGRLQARQTVVPLGIDVARVGASRPSDGPRYTIDLATVEVGGVPATDVRLVQEHFARAEYLDLSEDDKLAAPSFERFDAGIAIGLDGFVLPDRHVGFEPEHETKYLQASEVSELTLLRGDLLVTLSHWGAAAYTERARYLRLVGHDRLAIEVREPGHEVVDAVTLAPVTLPEHAVTGDRPMTFTEAMQWSEAVAGPVLAVQRAEVLA
;
A
#
# COMPACT_ATOMS: atom_id res chain seq x y z
N MET A 1 -3.70 -31.28 -32.11
CA MET A 1 -3.05 -31.22 -33.44
C MET A 1 -2.94 -29.74 -33.80
N THR A 2 -1.74 -29.21 -33.98
CA THR A 2 -1.51 -27.84 -34.44
C THR A 2 -1.57 -27.78 -35.96
N THR A 3 -2.78 -27.77 -36.51
CA THR A 3 -3.00 -27.67 -37.96
C THR A 3 -2.40 -26.36 -38.47
N ASN A 4 -1.54 -26.42 -39.49
CA ASN A 4 -0.84 -25.25 -40.01
C ASN A 4 -1.85 -24.24 -40.57
N LEU A 5 -1.91 -23.05 -39.96
CA LEU A 5 -2.90 -22.02 -40.25
C LEU A 5 -2.78 -21.50 -41.69
N VAL A 6 -1.58 -21.57 -42.29
CA VAL A 6 -1.37 -21.25 -43.72
C VAL A 6 -1.97 -22.31 -44.63
N VAL A 7 -1.92 -23.60 -44.27
CA VAL A 7 -2.54 -24.67 -45.06
C VAL A 7 -4.06 -24.55 -45.00
N VAL A 8 -4.63 -24.25 -43.83
CA VAL A 8 -6.07 -23.98 -43.68
C VAL A 8 -6.49 -22.71 -44.44
N ALA A 9 -5.67 -21.65 -44.43
CA ALA A 9 -5.93 -20.44 -45.19
C ALA A 9 -5.90 -20.68 -46.71
N LEU A 10 -4.93 -21.45 -47.21
CA LEU A 10 -4.87 -21.88 -48.61
C LEU A 10 -6.08 -22.74 -48.99
N GLU A 11 -6.54 -23.64 -48.11
CA GLU A 11 -7.75 -24.45 -48.35
C GLU A 11 -9.03 -23.61 -48.34
N GLN A 12 -9.15 -22.60 -47.46
CA GLN A 12 -10.25 -21.63 -47.54
C GLN A 12 -10.15 -20.71 -48.77
N PHE A 13 -8.95 -20.49 -49.30
CA PHE A 13 -8.76 -19.81 -50.58
C PHE A 13 -9.17 -20.71 -51.77
N THR A 14 -8.91 -22.02 -51.70
CA THR A 14 -9.45 -23.00 -52.65
C THR A 14 -10.97 -23.06 -52.60
N ASP A 15 -11.60 -23.09 -51.41
CA ASP A 15 -13.07 -23.03 -51.24
C ASP A 15 -13.67 -21.73 -51.81
N LEU A 16 -12.97 -20.60 -51.66
CA LEU A 16 -13.37 -19.31 -52.23
C LEU A 16 -13.27 -19.32 -53.77
N LEU A 17 -12.24 -19.96 -54.33
CA LEU A 17 -12.00 -20.11 -55.76
C LEU A 17 -12.70 -21.32 -56.39
N GLN A 18 -13.43 -22.14 -55.62
CA GLN A 18 -14.15 -23.32 -56.11
C GLN A 18 -15.03 -23.04 -57.36
N PRO A 19 -15.78 -21.92 -57.46
CA PRO A 19 -16.56 -21.61 -58.66
C PRO A 19 -15.74 -21.27 -59.92
N ILE A 20 -14.43 -21.04 -59.77
CA ILE A 20 -13.46 -20.84 -60.86
C ILE A 20 -12.77 -22.17 -61.21
N ARG A 21 -12.47 -23.01 -60.21
CA ARG A 21 -12.00 -24.40 -60.42
C ARG A 21 -12.99 -25.22 -61.24
N GLU A 22 -14.29 -25.06 -60.97
CA GLU A 22 -15.40 -25.63 -61.75
C GLU A 22 -15.41 -25.21 -63.24
N ILE A 23 -14.67 -24.17 -63.63
CA ILE A 23 -14.52 -23.75 -65.03
C ILE A 23 -13.37 -24.52 -65.71
N THR A 24 -12.25 -24.74 -65.01
CA THR A 24 -11.06 -25.41 -65.57
C THR A 24 -11.18 -26.93 -65.63
N GLU A 25 -11.92 -27.55 -64.72
CA GLU A 25 -12.03 -29.01 -64.60
C GLU A 25 -13.28 -29.61 -65.28
N ALA A 26 -14.14 -28.78 -65.91
CA ALA A 26 -15.35 -29.23 -66.57
C ALA A 26 -15.10 -29.79 -67.98
N ASP A 27 -15.84 -30.83 -68.37
CA ASP A 27 -15.86 -31.37 -69.74
C ASP A 27 -16.30 -30.34 -70.80
N ASP A 28 -17.05 -29.30 -70.37
CA ASP A 28 -17.42 -28.11 -71.16
C ASP A 28 -17.12 -26.83 -70.34
N PRO A 29 -15.91 -26.25 -70.47
CA PRO A 29 -15.51 -25.02 -69.79
C PRO A 29 -16.34 -23.79 -70.19
N LEU A 30 -16.93 -23.77 -71.39
CA LEU A 30 -17.76 -22.66 -71.86
C LEU A 30 -19.11 -22.65 -71.14
N LEU A 31 -19.73 -23.81 -70.93
CA LEU A 31 -20.96 -23.94 -70.16
C LEU A 31 -20.75 -23.60 -68.67
N ALA A 32 -19.63 -24.00 -68.09
CA ALA A 32 -19.26 -23.65 -66.72
C ALA A 32 -19.08 -22.13 -66.55
N THR A 33 -18.25 -21.51 -67.40
CA THR A 33 -18.07 -20.03 -67.47
C THR A 33 -19.40 -19.28 -67.49
N ARG A 34 -20.33 -19.76 -68.33
CA ARG A 34 -21.66 -19.16 -68.55
C ARG A 34 -22.62 -19.29 -67.36
N ARG A 35 -22.36 -20.21 -66.42
CA ARG A 35 -23.09 -20.33 -65.15
C ARG A 35 -22.49 -19.43 -64.08
N PHE A 36 -21.17 -19.42 -63.95
CA PHE A 36 -20.47 -18.62 -62.94
C PHE A 36 -20.78 -17.12 -63.08
N LEU A 37 -20.56 -16.56 -64.28
CA LEU A 37 -20.82 -15.15 -64.58
C LEU A 37 -22.28 -14.77 -64.28
N ARG A 38 -23.24 -15.64 -64.60
CA ARG A 38 -24.67 -15.40 -64.33
C ARG A 38 -24.96 -15.30 -62.84
N SER A 39 -24.24 -16.05 -62.01
CA SER A 39 -24.38 -15.98 -60.56
C SER A 39 -23.91 -14.64 -59.97
N ALA A 40 -23.02 -13.93 -60.68
CA ALA A 40 -22.56 -12.56 -60.39
C ALA A 40 -23.38 -11.48 -61.13
N GLY A 41 -24.46 -11.84 -61.83
CA GLY A 41 -25.33 -10.92 -62.57
C GLY A 41 -25.05 -10.76 -64.07
N TRP A 42 -24.05 -11.46 -64.61
CA TRP A 42 -23.54 -11.27 -65.98
C TRP A 42 -23.92 -12.42 -66.94
N HIS A 43 -24.53 -12.10 -68.08
CA HIS A 43 -25.07 -13.06 -69.04
C HIS A 43 -24.23 -13.15 -70.32
N LEU A 44 -23.54 -14.28 -70.52
CA LEU A 44 -22.82 -14.59 -71.76
C LEU A 44 -23.79 -14.97 -72.91
N HIS A 45 -23.51 -14.50 -74.12
CA HIS A 45 -24.26 -14.71 -75.36
C HIS A 45 -23.29 -15.05 -76.51
N GLY A 46 -23.46 -16.23 -77.11
CA GLY A 46 -22.55 -16.75 -78.15
C GLY A 46 -21.50 -17.73 -77.60
N THR A 47 -20.55 -18.10 -78.45
CA THR A 47 -19.37 -18.92 -78.16
C THR A 47 -18.13 -18.03 -78.17
N ILE A 48 -17.31 -18.11 -77.13
CA ILE A 48 -16.01 -17.41 -77.02
C ILE A 48 -14.87 -18.43 -76.99
N ASP A 49 -13.65 -17.98 -77.28
CA ASP A 49 -12.47 -18.80 -76.98
C ASP A 49 -12.21 -18.75 -75.47
N VAL A 50 -12.45 -19.86 -74.79
CA VAL A 50 -12.21 -20.00 -73.35
C VAL A 50 -10.78 -20.43 -73.03
N ALA A 51 -9.95 -20.80 -74.02
CA ALA A 51 -8.58 -21.25 -73.78
C ALA A 51 -7.72 -20.24 -73.00
N PRO A 52 -7.78 -18.91 -73.24
CA PRO A 52 -7.08 -17.93 -72.41
C PRO A 52 -7.60 -17.91 -70.96
N ILE A 53 -8.92 -18.00 -70.78
CA ILE A 53 -9.56 -18.02 -69.45
C ILE A 53 -9.13 -19.25 -68.67
N THR A 54 -9.21 -20.45 -69.27
CA THR A 54 -8.81 -21.70 -68.61
C THR A 54 -7.29 -21.77 -68.39
N SER A 55 -6.48 -21.20 -69.29
CA SER A 55 -5.02 -21.14 -69.12
C SER A 55 -4.63 -20.22 -67.98
N THR A 56 -5.22 -19.03 -67.86
CA THR A 56 -4.93 -18.11 -66.75
C THR A 56 -5.52 -18.62 -65.44
N ALA A 57 -6.74 -19.15 -65.43
CA ALA A 57 -7.32 -19.79 -64.23
C ALA A 57 -6.48 -20.97 -63.76
N GLY A 58 -6.00 -21.82 -64.68
CA GLY A 58 -5.06 -22.90 -64.37
C GLY A 58 -3.71 -22.38 -63.85
N THR A 59 -3.25 -21.21 -64.30
CA THR A 59 -2.02 -20.56 -63.82
C THR A 59 -2.20 -19.92 -62.43
N VAL A 60 -3.39 -19.41 -62.10
CA VAL A 60 -3.76 -18.95 -60.76
C VAL A 60 -3.83 -20.15 -59.79
N LEU A 61 -4.55 -21.21 -60.17
CA LEU A 61 -4.69 -22.42 -59.36
C LEU A 61 -3.32 -23.10 -59.14
N ALA A 62 -2.52 -23.30 -60.20
CA ALA A 62 -1.17 -23.85 -60.06
C ALA A 62 -0.23 -22.98 -59.21
N ALA A 63 -0.47 -21.67 -59.08
CA ALA A 63 0.28 -20.80 -58.18
C ALA A 63 -0.18 -20.92 -56.72
N VAL A 64 -1.46 -21.22 -56.46
CA VAL A 64 -1.98 -21.57 -55.12
C VAL A 64 -1.39 -22.91 -54.67
N GLU A 65 -1.47 -23.93 -55.52
CA GLU A 65 -0.95 -25.27 -55.22
C GLU A 65 0.59 -25.28 -55.06
N ALA A 66 1.33 -24.55 -55.89
CA ALA A 66 2.79 -24.42 -55.72
C ALA A 66 3.20 -23.69 -54.43
N ALA A 67 2.37 -22.78 -53.92
CA ALA A 67 2.57 -22.16 -52.61
C ALA A 67 2.21 -23.10 -51.44
N LYS A 68 1.40 -24.14 -51.69
CA LYS A 68 0.98 -25.15 -50.70
C LYS A 68 2.06 -26.22 -50.44
N ASP A 69 2.72 -26.69 -51.50
CA ASP A 69 3.70 -27.79 -51.42
C ASP A 69 5.08 -27.39 -50.83
N GLY A 70 5.38 -26.10 -50.72
CA GLY A 70 6.71 -25.57 -50.37
C GLY A 70 6.94 -25.18 -48.90
N LEU A 71 6.10 -25.60 -47.96
CA LEU A 71 6.03 -25.05 -46.59
C LEU A 71 6.53 -26.00 -45.48
N ASP A 72 7.77 -25.85 -45.02
CA ASP A 72 8.18 -26.31 -43.68
C ASP A 72 7.94 -25.20 -42.63
N PRO A 73 7.03 -25.39 -41.65
CA PRO A 73 6.71 -24.38 -40.64
C PRO A 73 7.82 -24.12 -39.61
N LYS A 74 9.01 -24.73 -39.73
CA LYS A 74 10.18 -24.47 -38.87
C LYS A 74 11.26 -23.62 -39.53
N ASP A 75 11.20 -23.39 -40.85
CA ASP A 75 12.14 -22.50 -41.54
C ASP A 75 11.51 -21.12 -41.76
N LEU A 76 11.92 -20.16 -40.91
CA LEU A 76 11.42 -18.78 -40.93
C LEU A 76 11.70 -18.06 -42.27
N VAL A 77 12.73 -18.47 -43.01
CA VAL A 77 13.08 -17.88 -44.32
C VAL A 77 12.16 -18.41 -45.42
N GLN A 78 11.79 -19.69 -45.37
CA GLN A 78 10.79 -20.27 -46.29
C GLN A 78 9.40 -19.71 -45.99
N PHE A 79 9.00 -19.62 -44.73
CA PHE A 79 7.74 -19.00 -44.30
C PHE A 79 7.61 -17.54 -44.78
N THR A 80 8.67 -16.75 -44.62
CA THR A 80 8.72 -15.36 -45.13
C THR A 80 8.60 -15.30 -46.66
N ARG A 81 9.21 -16.25 -47.39
CA ARG A 81 9.14 -16.30 -48.86
C ARG A 81 7.75 -16.68 -49.36
N ALA A 82 7.16 -17.74 -48.83
CA ALA A 82 5.81 -18.18 -49.19
C ALA A 82 4.75 -17.08 -48.95
N THR A 83 4.92 -16.27 -47.90
CA THR A 83 4.06 -15.11 -47.62
C THR A 83 4.16 -14.03 -48.72
N VAL A 84 5.34 -13.83 -49.31
CA VAL A 84 5.54 -12.95 -50.47
C VAL A 84 4.98 -13.58 -51.75
N ASP A 85 5.11 -14.89 -51.93
CA ASP A 85 4.57 -15.60 -53.11
C ASP A 85 3.03 -15.59 -53.14
N VAL A 86 2.36 -15.65 -51.98
CA VAL A 86 0.90 -15.48 -51.86
C VAL A 86 0.42 -14.09 -52.30
N LEU A 87 1.18 -13.01 -52.02
CA LEU A 87 0.89 -11.68 -52.57
C LEU A 87 1.01 -11.67 -54.11
N GLY A 88 1.92 -12.47 -54.67
CA GLY A 88 2.03 -12.73 -56.10
C GLY A 88 0.85 -13.51 -56.71
N VAL A 89 0.11 -14.31 -55.92
CA VAL A 89 -1.14 -14.96 -56.38
C VAL A 89 -2.27 -13.94 -56.49
N VAL A 90 -2.39 -13.01 -55.54
CA VAL A 90 -3.43 -11.97 -55.56
C VAL A 90 -3.31 -11.08 -56.80
N ALA A 91 -2.09 -10.76 -57.24
CA ALA A 91 -1.86 -10.04 -58.50
C ALA A 91 -2.43 -10.79 -59.73
N LYS A 92 -2.24 -12.11 -59.81
CA LYS A 92 -2.70 -12.95 -60.93
C LYS A 92 -4.22 -13.12 -61.04
N LEU A 93 -4.98 -12.78 -59.99
CA LEU A 93 -6.44 -12.68 -60.08
C LEU A 93 -6.88 -11.50 -60.97
N GLY A 94 -6.04 -10.46 -61.10
CA GLY A 94 -6.21 -9.42 -62.13
C GLY A 94 -6.08 -9.99 -63.54
N ASP A 95 -5.03 -10.76 -63.81
CA ASP A 95 -4.78 -11.41 -65.11
C ASP A 95 -5.97 -12.30 -65.56
N LEU A 96 -6.72 -12.87 -64.61
CA LEU A 96 -7.92 -13.66 -64.91
C LEU A 96 -9.11 -12.79 -65.37
N ILE A 97 -9.32 -11.62 -64.76
CA ILE A 97 -10.33 -10.64 -65.22
C ILE A 97 -9.94 -10.08 -66.60
N ASP A 98 -8.64 -9.90 -66.83
CA ASP A 98 -8.07 -9.56 -68.13
C ASP A 98 -8.34 -10.65 -69.17
N ALA A 99 -8.13 -11.93 -68.84
CA ALA A 99 -8.45 -13.06 -69.72
C ALA A 99 -9.96 -13.16 -70.02
N PHE A 100 -10.84 -12.96 -69.03
CA PHE A 100 -12.29 -12.92 -69.23
C PHE A 100 -12.72 -11.80 -70.20
N THR A 101 -12.02 -10.67 -70.23
CA THR A 101 -12.34 -9.54 -71.11
C THR A 101 -11.62 -9.57 -72.47
N ALA A 102 -10.53 -10.33 -72.59
CA ALA A 102 -9.80 -10.55 -73.85
C ALA A 102 -10.39 -11.69 -74.72
N ALA A 103 -11.19 -12.60 -74.14
CA ALA A 103 -11.78 -13.76 -74.81
C ALA A 103 -12.84 -13.44 -75.89
N GLY A 104 -13.23 -12.17 -76.06
CA GLY A 104 -14.18 -11.71 -77.06
C GLY A 104 -13.93 -10.26 -77.49
N PRO A 105 -14.64 -9.76 -78.53
CA PRO A 105 -14.45 -8.40 -79.03
C PRO A 105 -14.74 -7.35 -77.94
N GLY A 106 -13.81 -6.40 -77.76
CA GLY A 106 -13.68 -5.62 -76.53
C GLY A 106 -14.83 -4.68 -76.16
N GLY A 107 -14.72 -4.12 -74.96
CA GLY A 107 -15.57 -3.07 -74.38
C GLY A 107 -14.74 -2.08 -73.55
N ASP A 108 -15.41 -1.22 -72.78
CA ASP A 108 -14.78 -0.14 -72.04
C ASP A 108 -14.23 -0.56 -70.66
N SER A 109 -13.31 0.24 -70.13
CA SER A 109 -12.62 -0.03 -68.85
C SER A 109 -13.56 0.02 -67.64
N ALA A 110 -14.58 0.87 -67.64
CA ALA A 110 -15.53 0.96 -66.52
C ALA A 110 -16.44 -0.28 -66.44
N THR A 111 -16.76 -0.90 -67.58
CA THR A 111 -17.45 -2.20 -67.62
C THR A 111 -16.53 -3.34 -67.13
N ARG A 112 -15.22 -3.28 -67.38
CA ARG A 112 -14.22 -4.25 -66.87
C ARG A 112 -14.07 -4.21 -65.36
N GLU A 113 -13.95 -3.00 -64.80
CA GLU A 113 -13.80 -2.79 -63.36
C GLU A 113 -15.04 -3.29 -62.58
N ALA A 114 -16.24 -2.96 -63.06
CA ALA A 114 -17.49 -3.46 -62.46
C ALA A 114 -17.65 -4.98 -62.55
N LEU A 115 -17.21 -5.61 -63.64
CA LEU A 115 -17.19 -7.07 -63.77
C LEU A 115 -16.27 -7.72 -62.73
N GLY A 116 -15.07 -7.15 -62.52
CA GLY A 116 -14.14 -7.62 -61.49
C GLY A 116 -14.71 -7.46 -60.07
N GLU A 117 -15.25 -6.30 -59.74
CA GLU A 117 -15.77 -6.00 -58.40
C GLU A 117 -16.98 -6.88 -58.02
N ASP A 118 -17.88 -7.15 -58.98
CA ASP A 118 -19.00 -8.07 -58.80
C ASP A 118 -18.54 -9.52 -58.61
N VAL A 119 -17.59 -9.98 -59.43
CA VAL A 119 -17.05 -11.34 -59.34
C VAL A 119 -16.44 -11.58 -57.95
N VAL A 120 -15.62 -10.65 -57.45
CA VAL A 120 -15.02 -10.76 -56.11
C VAL A 120 -16.07 -10.76 -54.99
N HIS A 121 -17.00 -9.79 -54.98
CA HIS A 121 -18.03 -9.74 -53.95
C HIS A 121 -18.99 -10.93 -54.00
N ARG A 122 -19.27 -11.46 -55.19
CA ARG A 122 -20.15 -12.63 -55.36
C ARG A 122 -19.54 -13.89 -54.78
N LEU A 123 -18.23 -14.07 -54.85
CA LEU A 123 -17.53 -15.17 -54.18
C LEU A 123 -17.66 -15.02 -52.65
N LEU A 124 -17.33 -13.84 -52.12
CA LEU A 124 -17.30 -13.55 -50.68
C LEU A 124 -18.67 -13.61 -49.99
N VAL A 125 -19.68 -12.89 -50.49
CA VAL A 125 -21.01 -12.89 -49.87
C VAL A 125 -21.72 -14.23 -50.09
N GLY A 126 -21.48 -14.87 -51.23
CA GLY A 126 -21.94 -16.23 -51.49
C GLY A 126 -21.38 -17.27 -50.52
N TRP A 127 -20.16 -17.08 -50.00
CA TRP A 127 -19.55 -17.90 -48.96
C TRP A 127 -20.19 -17.64 -47.56
N LEU A 128 -20.43 -16.37 -47.20
CA LEU A 128 -21.08 -16.02 -45.91
C LEU A 128 -22.55 -16.43 -45.79
N ARG A 129 -23.39 -16.10 -46.78
CA ARG A 129 -24.87 -16.15 -46.64
C ARG A 129 -25.49 -17.54 -46.55
N ARG A 130 -24.70 -18.60 -46.68
CA ARG A 130 -25.14 -20.00 -46.49
C ARG A 130 -25.34 -20.37 -44.99
N ARG A 131 -25.53 -19.39 -44.09
CA ARG A 131 -25.53 -19.51 -42.61
C ARG A 131 -26.63 -18.59 -42.02
N ARG A 132 -27.48 -19.09 -41.09
CA ARG A 132 -28.80 -18.47 -40.78
C ARG A 132 -28.91 -17.67 -39.46
N VAL A 133 -28.19 -18.04 -38.41
CA VAL A 133 -28.13 -17.26 -37.14
C VAL A 133 -27.22 -16.04 -37.30
N VAL A 134 -26.17 -16.20 -38.12
CA VAL A 134 -25.32 -15.15 -38.71
C VAL A 134 -26.12 -14.32 -39.74
N ARG A 135 -27.27 -13.79 -39.30
CA ARG A 135 -28.20 -12.90 -39.99
C ARG A 135 -28.96 -12.06 -38.98
N HIS A 136 -29.66 -12.69 -38.04
CA HIS A 136 -30.28 -12.01 -36.89
C HIS A 136 -29.25 -11.63 -35.83
N LEU A 137 -28.07 -12.28 -35.83
CA LEU A 137 -26.86 -11.74 -35.20
C LEU A 137 -26.02 -10.93 -36.18
N ALA A 138 -25.73 -11.39 -37.40
CA ALA A 138 -24.87 -10.64 -38.34
C ALA A 138 -25.37 -9.23 -38.74
N SER A 139 -26.64 -8.91 -38.53
CA SER A 139 -27.17 -7.55 -38.71
C SER A 139 -26.88 -6.64 -37.50
N PRO A 140 -27.25 -6.97 -36.24
CA PRO A 140 -26.79 -6.20 -35.07
C PRO A 140 -25.29 -6.31 -34.79
N LEU A 141 -24.60 -7.31 -35.36
CA LEU A 141 -23.13 -7.42 -35.42
C LEU A 141 -22.52 -6.80 -36.70
N GLY A 142 -23.31 -6.14 -37.56
CA GLY A 142 -22.84 -5.22 -38.60
C GLY A 142 -22.20 -5.77 -39.89
N LEU A 143 -22.20 -7.09 -40.12
CA LEU A 143 -21.27 -7.79 -41.03
C LEU A 143 -21.63 -7.76 -42.54
N ILE A 144 -22.92 -7.68 -42.90
CA ILE A 144 -23.39 -7.83 -44.30
C ILE A 144 -24.33 -6.68 -44.68
N THR A 145 -24.14 -6.10 -45.86
CA THR A 145 -24.94 -4.96 -46.38
C THR A 145 -25.48 -5.24 -47.80
N THR A 146 -26.35 -4.36 -48.30
CA THR A 146 -27.01 -4.47 -49.61
C THR A 146 -26.92 -3.12 -50.35
N VAL A 147 -26.72 -3.14 -51.67
CA VAL A 147 -26.50 -1.95 -52.53
C VAL A 147 -27.15 -2.13 -53.92
N ASP A 148 -27.40 -1.03 -54.63
CA ASP A 148 -27.96 -1.05 -56.00
C ASP A 148 -26.87 -1.12 -57.09
N VAL A 149 -27.22 -1.63 -58.28
CA VAL A 149 -26.28 -1.88 -59.40
C VAL A 149 -26.89 -1.71 -60.81
N ASP A 150 -26.15 -1.09 -61.75
CA ASP A 150 -26.57 -0.76 -63.13
C ASP A 150 -26.47 -1.90 -64.18
N GLU A 151 -27.12 -1.74 -65.33
CA GLU A 151 -26.95 -2.55 -66.55
C GLU A 151 -25.73 -2.10 -67.39
N ARG A 152 -24.92 -3.06 -67.89
CA ARG A 152 -23.71 -2.82 -68.71
C ARG A 152 -23.46 -3.97 -69.69
N ALA A 153 -22.77 -3.73 -70.81
CA ALA A 153 -22.56 -4.75 -71.85
C ALA A 153 -21.17 -4.69 -72.54
N PHE A 154 -20.43 -5.79 -72.49
CA PHE A 154 -19.25 -6.05 -73.32
C PHE A 154 -19.67 -6.52 -74.71
N GLY A 155 -19.46 -5.69 -75.74
CA GLY A 155 -19.59 -6.06 -77.16
C GLY A 155 -20.92 -6.71 -77.58
N GLY A 156 -21.98 -6.59 -76.77
CA GLY A 156 -23.23 -7.36 -76.91
C GLY A 156 -23.14 -8.86 -76.54
N TRP A 157 -21.94 -9.40 -76.27
CA TRP A 157 -21.71 -10.83 -76.02
C TRP A 157 -21.64 -11.18 -74.51
N LEU A 158 -21.44 -10.20 -73.62
CA LEU A 158 -21.52 -10.41 -72.16
C LEU A 158 -22.23 -9.22 -71.49
N VAL A 159 -23.39 -9.46 -70.85
CA VAL A 159 -24.34 -8.40 -70.45
C VAL A 159 -24.78 -8.54 -68.98
N ARG A 160 -24.51 -7.52 -68.16
CA ARG A 160 -25.05 -7.33 -66.80
C ARG A 160 -26.40 -6.64 -66.86
N ARG A 161 -27.37 -7.06 -66.05
CA ARG A 161 -28.67 -6.37 -65.91
C ARG A 161 -28.73 -5.57 -64.60
N ALA A 162 -29.49 -4.48 -64.59
CA ALA A 162 -29.68 -3.65 -63.40
C ALA A 162 -30.48 -4.39 -62.31
N GLY A 163 -30.21 -4.05 -61.04
CA GLY A 163 -30.87 -4.66 -59.88
C GLY A 163 -30.18 -4.33 -58.55
N THR A 164 -30.33 -5.20 -57.55
CA THR A 164 -29.68 -5.12 -56.23
C THR A 164 -28.58 -6.17 -56.10
N ALA A 165 -27.46 -5.82 -55.48
CA ALA A 165 -26.36 -6.71 -55.11
C ALA A 165 -26.04 -6.62 -53.62
N GLU A 166 -25.40 -7.65 -53.08
CA GLU A 166 -25.05 -7.72 -51.66
C GLU A 166 -23.54 -7.57 -51.51
N ARG A 167 -23.10 -6.80 -50.51
CA ARG A 167 -21.68 -6.54 -50.24
C ARG A 167 -21.36 -6.95 -48.81
N LEU A 168 -20.19 -7.54 -48.62
CA LEU A 168 -19.61 -7.79 -47.31
C LEU A 168 -19.09 -6.45 -46.76
N ARG A 169 -19.21 -6.22 -45.45
CA ARG A 169 -18.52 -5.11 -44.76
C ARG A 169 -17.45 -5.70 -43.82
N PRO A 170 -16.22 -6.00 -44.31
CA PRO A 170 -15.21 -6.71 -43.51
C PRO A 170 -14.84 -6.01 -42.20
N ALA A 171 -14.89 -4.67 -42.19
CA ALA A 171 -14.55 -3.85 -41.02
C ALA A 171 -15.31 -4.27 -39.75
N ALA A 172 -16.61 -4.57 -39.86
CA ALA A 172 -17.43 -4.97 -38.71
C ALA A 172 -17.09 -6.37 -38.17
N LEU A 173 -16.35 -7.20 -38.92
CA LEU A 173 -15.85 -8.48 -38.43
C LEU A 173 -14.54 -8.29 -37.65
N LEU A 174 -13.75 -7.26 -37.96
CA LEU A 174 -12.56 -6.89 -37.17
C LEU A 174 -12.99 -6.27 -35.83
N ASP A 175 -14.04 -5.43 -35.84
CA ASP A 175 -14.70 -4.91 -34.63
C ASP A 175 -15.29 -6.01 -33.70
N LEU A 176 -15.31 -7.28 -34.14
CA LEU A 176 -15.90 -8.44 -33.45
C LEU A 176 -14.89 -9.58 -33.15
N LEU A 177 -13.71 -9.60 -33.79
CA LEU A 177 -12.75 -10.71 -33.64
C LEU A 177 -11.59 -10.40 -32.70
N ASP A 178 -11.35 -9.12 -32.36
CA ASP A 178 -10.27 -8.72 -31.46
C ASP A 178 -10.59 -9.00 -29.98
N ASP A 179 -11.87 -8.95 -29.58
CA ASP A 179 -12.33 -9.51 -28.30
C ASP A 179 -13.73 -10.13 -28.46
N PRO A 180 -13.85 -11.41 -28.90
CA PRO A 180 -15.11 -12.11 -29.12
C PRO A 180 -15.70 -12.71 -27.85
N VAL A 181 -15.15 -12.37 -26.67
CA VAL A 181 -15.84 -12.54 -25.40
C VAL A 181 -16.38 -11.18 -24.95
N ALA A 182 -15.74 -10.03 -25.18
CA ALA A 182 -16.47 -8.74 -25.24
C ALA A 182 -17.42 -8.64 -26.47
N THR A 183 -17.31 -9.53 -27.45
CA THR A 183 -18.31 -9.77 -28.51
C THR A 183 -18.98 -11.16 -28.43
N VAL A 184 -18.90 -11.79 -27.23
CA VAL A 184 -19.55 -13.01 -26.65
C VAL A 184 -20.22 -12.83 -25.25
N ARG A 185 -20.12 -11.65 -24.61
CA ARG A 185 -20.54 -11.35 -23.23
C ARG A 185 -21.07 -9.93 -22.93
N ASP A 186 -20.78 -8.94 -23.78
CA ASP A 186 -21.25 -7.55 -23.64
C ASP A 186 -22.65 -7.23 -24.24
N ILE A 187 -23.53 -8.11 -24.68
CA ILE A 187 -23.33 -9.35 -25.43
C ILE A 187 -23.42 -10.67 -24.62
N LEU A 188 -24.06 -10.54 -23.43
CA LEU A 188 -24.72 -11.52 -22.55
C LEU A 188 -24.13 -11.75 -21.14
N ALA A 189 -23.07 -12.55 -20.94
CA ALA A 189 -22.68 -13.03 -19.60
C ALA A 189 -21.23 -12.67 -19.18
N PRO A 190 -20.97 -11.46 -18.64
CA PRO A 190 -19.62 -10.97 -18.43
C PRO A 190 -18.77 -11.69 -17.39
N HIS A 191 -19.35 -12.37 -16.41
CA HIS A 191 -18.57 -12.86 -15.25
C HIS A 191 -18.86 -14.30 -14.78
N GLY A 192 -19.77 -15.05 -15.42
CA GLY A 192 -20.16 -16.42 -14.99
C GLY A 192 -21.35 -16.41 -14.01
N ILE A 193 -21.77 -17.56 -13.47
CA ILE A 193 -22.95 -17.64 -12.57
C ILE A 193 -22.84 -18.61 -11.38
N ASP A 194 -21.73 -19.30 -11.19
CA ASP A 194 -21.65 -20.47 -10.30
C ASP A 194 -21.63 -20.12 -8.81
N GLU A 195 -20.95 -19.04 -8.44
CA GLU A 195 -21.07 -18.42 -7.11
C GLU A 195 -22.20 -17.39 -7.07
N ARG A 196 -22.76 -17.18 -5.87
CA ARG A 196 -23.86 -16.27 -5.61
C ARG A 196 -23.62 -14.84 -6.16
N ALA A 197 -22.38 -14.32 -6.01
CA ALA A 197 -21.94 -13.04 -6.57
C ALA A 197 -21.99 -12.97 -8.12
N LEU A 198 -21.67 -14.08 -8.79
CA LEU A 198 -21.52 -14.14 -10.23
C LEU A 198 -22.90 -14.24 -10.90
N ALA A 199 -23.81 -15.02 -10.31
CA ALA A 199 -25.22 -15.07 -10.70
C ALA A 199 -25.84 -13.67 -10.77
N ALA A 200 -25.62 -12.83 -9.74
CA ALA A 200 -26.02 -11.44 -9.72
C ALA A 200 -25.41 -10.60 -10.86
N THR A 201 -24.11 -10.73 -11.06
CA THR A 201 -23.36 -9.84 -11.97
C THR A 201 -23.61 -10.14 -13.45
N THR A 202 -23.79 -11.41 -13.82
CA THR A 202 -24.16 -11.81 -15.20
C THR A 202 -25.61 -11.45 -15.52
N ASN A 203 -26.53 -11.64 -14.57
CA ASN A 203 -27.95 -11.32 -14.70
C ASN A 203 -28.18 -9.85 -15.11
N LEU A 204 -27.53 -8.94 -14.38
CA LEU A 204 -27.42 -7.49 -14.64
C LEU A 204 -27.10 -7.14 -16.11
N PHE A 205 -26.38 -8.03 -16.79
CA PHE A 205 -25.89 -7.81 -18.14
C PHE A 205 -26.77 -8.42 -19.22
N VAL A 206 -27.22 -9.67 -19.08
CA VAL A 206 -28.08 -10.36 -20.08
C VAL A 206 -29.28 -9.47 -20.42
N ALA A 207 -29.86 -8.87 -19.38
CA ALA A 207 -30.90 -7.86 -19.44
C ALA A 207 -30.64 -6.76 -20.48
N ARG A 208 -29.41 -6.23 -20.52
CA ARG A 208 -29.04 -4.98 -21.19
C ARG A 208 -28.68 -5.12 -22.67
N LEU A 209 -28.17 -6.27 -23.13
CA LEU A 209 -27.99 -6.49 -24.58
C LEU A 209 -29.19 -7.16 -25.24
N PHE A 210 -29.90 -8.07 -24.58
CA PHE A 210 -31.19 -8.47 -25.15
C PHE A 210 -32.26 -7.38 -24.99
N ASP A 211 -32.02 -6.33 -24.19
CA ASP A 211 -32.90 -5.15 -24.05
C ASP A 211 -33.39 -4.57 -25.39
N PRO A 212 -32.56 -4.26 -26.41
CA PRO A 212 -33.09 -3.72 -27.67
C PRO A 212 -33.82 -4.77 -28.51
N ALA A 213 -33.55 -6.06 -28.30
CA ALA A 213 -34.31 -7.16 -28.93
C ALA A 213 -35.65 -7.43 -28.22
N LEU A 214 -35.74 -7.16 -26.90
CA LEU A 214 -36.97 -7.23 -26.10
C LEU A 214 -37.79 -5.93 -26.16
N ARG A 215 -37.16 -4.75 -26.27
CA ARG A 215 -37.81 -3.45 -26.50
C ARG A 215 -38.30 -3.31 -27.94
N ALA A 216 -37.66 -3.99 -28.90
CA ALA A 216 -38.27 -4.23 -30.22
C ALA A 216 -39.59 -5.03 -30.14
N VAL A 217 -39.91 -5.62 -28.98
CA VAL A 217 -41.22 -6.19 -28.64
C VAL A 217 -41.83 -5.65 -27.33
N GLY A 218 -41.36 -4.48 -26.84
CA GLY A 218 -42.00 -3.66 -25.80
C GLY A 218 -41.57 -3.79 -24.33
N GLY A 219 -40.69 -4.71 -23.93
CA GLY A 219 -40.40 -4.99 -22.50
C GLY A 219 -39.37 -4.08 -21.80
N ARG A 220 -39.38 -4.07 -20.45
CA ARG A 220 -38.31 -3.57 -19.55
C ARG A 220 -37.76 -4.73 -18.70
N TRP A 221 -36.51 -4.62 -18.26
CA TRP A 221 -35.83 -5.64 -17.44
C TRP A 221 -35.04 -4.93 -16.33
N GLU A 222 -35.35 -5.26 -15.06
CA GLU A 222 -34.85 -4.60 -13.84
C GLU A 222 -34.47 -5.63 -12.76
N LEU A 223 -33.91 -5.17 -11.64
CA LEU A 223 -33.25 -5.98 -10.60
C LEU A 223 -33.84 -5.69 -9.21
N HIS A 224 -33.58 -6.55 -8.23
CA HIS A 224 -34.11 -6.41 -6.87
C HIS A 224 -33.60 -5.11 -6.18
N PRO A 225 -34.43 -4.35 -5.44
CA PRO A 225 -34.01 -3.06 -4.89
C PRO A 225 -32.83 -3.15 -3.91
N ASP A 226 -32.95 -3.99 -2.88
CA ASP A 226 -31.92 -4.13 -1.83
C ASP A 226 -30.69 -4.98 -2.24
N ALA A 227 -30.58 -5.29 -3.55
CA ALA A 227 -29.47 -6.05 -4.15
C ALA A 227 -28.08 -5.45 -3.91
N LEU A 228 -27.99 -4.20 -3.49
CA LEU A 228 -26.74 -3.44 -3.36
C LEU A 228 -26.61 -2.73 -2.00
N ALA A 229 -27.43 -3.11 -1.01
CA ALA A 229 -27.51 -2.42 0.28
C ALA A 229 -26.32 -2.69 1.22
N ASP A 230 -25.85 -3.94 1.30
CA ASP A 230 -24.61 -4.34 1.97
C ASP A 230 -24.00 -5.57 1.28
N ALA A 231 -22.73 -5.88 1.60
CA ALA A 231 -21.94 -6.89 0.90
C ALA A 231 -22.49 -8.33 1.00
N ASP A 232 -23.06 -8.73 2.14
CA ASP A 232 -23.62 -10.06 2.33
C ASP A 232 -24.94 -10.21 1.54
N ARG A 233 -25.69 -9.10 1.39
CA ARG A 233 -26.95 -9.06 0.62
C ARG A 233 -26.76 -9.08 -0.89
N VAL A 234 -25.64 -8.59 -1.43
CA VAL A 234 -25.36 -8.63 -2.89
C VAL A 234 -25.43 -10.07 -3.42
N LEU A 235 -24.91 -11.00 -2.62
CA LEU A 235 -24.84 -12.42 -2.95
C LEU A 235 -26.24 -13.05 -3.11
N ASP A 236 -27.15 -12.76 -2.19
CA ASP A 236 -28.45 -13.43 -2.12
C ASP A 236 -29.57 -12.68 -2.86
N LEU A 237 -29.49 -11.35 -2.99
CA LEU A 237 -30.52 -10.52 -3.62
C LEU A 237 -30.16 -10.02 -5.03
N GLY A 238 -28.88 -9.78 -5.35
CA GLY A 238 -28.48 -9.25 -6.67
C GLY A 238 -28.76 -10.18 -7.85
N ARG A 239 -28.98 -11.47 -7.55
CA ARG A 239 -29.38 -12.50 -8.51
C ARG A 239 -30.85 -12.38 -8.93
N LYS A 240 -31.65 -11.62 -8.19
CA LYS A 240 -33.09 -11.48 -8.38
C LYS A 240 -33.42 -10.20 -9.14
N GLY A 241 -34.54 -10.21 -9.84
CA GLY A 241 -35.01 -9.06 -10.62
C GLY A 241 -36.44 -9.23 -11.11
N PHE A 242 -36.83 -8.43 -12.10
CA PHE A 242 -38.12 -8.58 -12.79
C PHE A 242 -38.08 -8.09 -14.24
N ILE A 243 -38.98 -8.62 -15.06
CA ILE A 243 -39.18 -8.25 -16.47
C ILE A 243 -40.63 -7.81 -16.65
N ASP A 244 -40.84 -6.52 -16.91
CA ASP A 244 -42.17 -5.88 -16.95
C ASP A 244 -42.49 -5.30 -18.34
N LEU A 245 -43.72 -5.51 -18.79
CA LEU A 245 -44.33 -4.86 -19.93
C LEU A 245 -45.35 -3.83 -19.39
N THR A 246 -45.05 -2.54 -19.57
CA THR A 246 -45.88 -1.43 -19.05
C THR A 246 -46.67 -0.78 -20.19
N PHE A 247 -47.94 -0.48 -19.92
CA PHE A 247 -48.91 0.08 -20.86
C PHE A 247 -49.58 1.31 -20.23
N PRO A 248 -49.56 2.49 -20.88
CA PRO A 248 -50.21 3.69 -20.36
C PRO A 248 -51.74 3.58 -20.46
N VAL A 249 -52.45 4.20 -19.51
CA VAL A 249 -53.92 4.30 -19.51
C VAL A 249 -54.32 5.61 -20.22
N ALA A 250 -55.41 5.60 -20.97
CA ALA A 250 -55.84 6.78 -21.72
C ALA A 250 -56.56 7.82 -20.84
N ASP A 251 -56.36 9.10 -21.19
CA ASP A 251 -57.06 10.29 -20.66
C ASP A 251 -56.88 10.62 -19.16
N GLY A 252 -55.80 10.17 -18.51
CA GLY A 252 -55.45 10.59 -17.14
C GLY A 252 -54.03 10.20 -16.68
N ASP A 253 -53.62 10.67 -15.50
CA ASP A 253 -52.37 10.26 -14.84
C ASP A 253 -52.53 8.85 -14.23
N GLY A 254 -52.37 7.83 -15.08
CA GLY A 254 -52.49 6.42 -14.68
C GLY A 254 -51.76 5.42 -15.58
N ASN A 255 -51.34 4.30 -15.01
CA ASN A 255 -50.51 3.28 -15.66
C ASN A 255 -50.97 1.85 -15.31
N ALA A 256 -50.67 0.90 -16.20
CA ALA A 256 -50.82 -0.54 -15.96
C ALA A 256 -49.53 -1.29 -16.34
N SER A 257 -49.15 -2.34 -15.62
CA SER A 257 -48.06 -3.25 -16.04
C SER A 257 -48.38 -4.72 -15.81
N VAL A 258 -47.72 -5.58 -16.59
CA VAL A 258 -47.72 -7.04 -16.46
C VAL A 258 -46.29 -7.53 -16.61
N GLY A 259 -45.82 -8.37 -15.70
CA GLY A 259 -44.44 -8.84 -15.73
C GLY A 259 -44.22 -10.11 -14.94
N THR A 260 -42.96 -10.39 -14.65
CA THR A 260 -42.53 -11.47 -13.76
C THR A 260 -41.32 -11.05 -12.97
N THR A 261 -41.33 -11.28 -11.65
CA THR A 261 -40.08 -11.37 -10.90
C THR A 261 -39.33 -12.65 -11.30
N TYR A 262 -38.04 -12.70 -11.01
CA TYR A 262 -37.19 -13.85 -11.31
C TYR A 262 -35.96 -13.91 -10.38
N GLU A 263 -35.30 -15.05 -10.31
CA GLU A 263 -34.04 -15.25 -9.57
C GLU A 263 -33.08 -16.19 -10.31
N VAL A 264 -31.86 -15.74 -10.58
CA VAL A 264 -30.77 -16.62 -11.06
C VAL A 264 -30.18 -17.39 -9.89
N LEU A 265 -30.42 -18.70 -9.82
CA LEU A 265 -29.78 -19.58 -8.84
C LEU A 265 -28.34 -19.88 -9.27
N SER A 266 -27.42 -19.89 -8.31
CA SER A 266 -26.01 -20.27 -8.47
C SER A 266 -25.80 -21.76 -8.19
N GLY A 267 -24.63 -22.32 -8.55
CA GLY A 267 -24.34 -23.76 -8.44
C GLY A 267 -24.23 -24.31 -7.02
N SER A 268 -24.31 -23.46 -5.99
CA SER A 268 -24.34 -23.85 -4.57
C SER A 268 -25.71 -23.61 -3.91
N ASP A 269 -26.71 -23.14 -4.64
CA ASP A 269 -28.04 -22.88 -4.11
C ASP A 269 -28.93 -24.11 -4.02
N VAL A 270 -29.75 -24.14 -2.96
CA VAL A 270 -30.97 -24.93 -2.88
C VAL A 270 -32.11 -23.97 -2.52
N SER A 271 -33.15 -23.85 -3.36
CA SER A 271 -34.27 -22.94 -3.10
C SER A 271 -35.20 -23.47 -2.00
N SER A 272 -36.11 -22.64 -1.49
CA SER A 272 -36.95 -22.95 -0.32
C SER A 272 -37.93 -24.12 -0.52
N ARG A 273 -38.10 -24.61 -1.75
CA ARG A 273 -38.86 -25.82 -2.10
C ARG A 273 -37.98 -27.05 -2.39
N GLY A 274 -36.66 -26.92 -2.37
CA GLY A 274 -35.69 -28.01 -2.56
C GLY A 274 -35.00 -28.06 -3.95
N THR A 275 -35.22 -27.07 -4.82
CA THR A 275 -34.61 -27.02 -6.17
C THR A 275 -33.12 -26.68 -6.08
N THR A 276 -32.24 -27.46 -6.70
CA THR A 276 -30.78 -27.22 -6.72
C THR A 276 -30.33 -26.46 -7.96
N GLY A 277 -29.50 -25.42 -7.79
CA GLY A 277 -28.98 -24.61 -8.91
C GLY A 277 -27.78 -25.23 -9.67
N PRO A 278 -27.26 -24.55 -10.71
CA PRO A 278 -27.65 -23.21 -11.17
C PRO A 278 -28.92 -23.22 -12.01
N GLY A 279 -29.67 -22.10 -12.02
CA GLY A 279 -31.00 -22.03 -12.63
C GLY A 279 -31.61 -20.62 -12.68
N LEU A 280 -32.91 -20.54 -12.97
CA LEU A 280 -33.72 -19.33 -13.07
C LEU A 280 -35.16 -19.58 -12.56
N GLU A 281 -35.52 -19.09 -11.38
CA GLU A 281 -36.90 -19.07 -10.86
C GLU A 281 -37.68 -17.84 -11.38
N LEU A 282 -39.02 -17.90 -11.43
CA LEU A 282 -39.92 -16.91 -12.07
C LEU A 282 -41.28 -16.79 -11.33
N ALA A 283 -41.80 -15.57 -11.10
CA ALA A 283 -43.15 -15.35 -10.55
C ALA A 283 -43.92 -14.17 -11.21
N PRO A 284 -44.99 -14.42 -11.99
CA PRO A 284 -45.75 -13.37 -12.69
C PRO A 284 -46.64 -12.47 -11.81
N HIS A 285 -46.78 -11.20 -12.20
CA HIS A 285 -47.57 -10.18 -11.50
C HIS A 285 -48.22 -9.16 -12.46
N GLY A 286 -49.18 -8.38 -11.94
CA GLY A 286 -49.75 -7.22 -12.64
C GLY A 286 -50.22 -6.11 -11.68
N ARG A 287 -50.16 -4.85 -12.14
CA ARG A 287 -50.49 -3.66 -11.33
C ARG A 287 -51.21 -2.59 -12.15
N TYR A 288 -52.05 -1.79 -11.49
CA TYR A 288 -52.75 -0.64 -12.03
C TYR A 288 -52.74 0.51 -11.01
N SER A 289 -52.57 1.76 -11.45
CA SER A 289 -52.77 2.95 -10.61
C SER A 289 -53.25 4.17 -11.39
N HIS A 290 -53.94 5.09 -10.71
CA HIS A 290 -54.48 6.32 -11.30
C HIS A 290 -54.71 7.41 -10.22
N ARG A 291 -54.30 8.66 -10.50
CA ARG A 291 -54.56 9.84 -9.66
C ARG A 291 -55.71 10.68 -10.22
N PHE A 292 -56.50 11.34 -9.37
CA PHE A 292 -57.47 12.35 -9.82
C PHE A 292 -57.72 13.45 -8.77
N SER A 293 -57.71 14.70 -9.25
CA SER A 293 -57.99 15.91 -8.45
C SER A 293 -59.45 16.33 -8.60
N ARG A 294 -60.12 16.67 -7.49
CA ARG A 294 -61.50 17.19 -7.55
C ARG A 294 -61.88 18.03 -6.33
N ASP A 295 -62.42 19.23 -6.59
CA ASP A 295 -63.07 20.09 -5.59
C ASP A 295 -62.21 20.35 -4.32
N GLY A 296 -60.87 20.39 -4.48
CA GLY A 296 -59.89 20.59 -3.42
C GLY A 296 -59.26 19.31 -2.84
N TRP A 297 -59.67 18.13 -3.29
CA TRP A 297 -59.14 16.83 -2.86
C TRP A 297 -58.26 16.23 -3.95
N GLU A 298 -57.05 15.81 -3.60
CA GLU A 298 -56.25 14.89 -4.41
C GLU A 298 -56.55 13.45 -3.97
N ILE A 299 -56.87 12.57 -4.92
CA ILE A 299 -57.20 11.17 -4.65
C ILE A 299 -56.32 10.24 -5.49
N ASP A 300 -55.64 9.33 -4.82
CA ASP A 300 -54.79 8.28 -5.42
C ASP A 300 -55.47 6.91 -5.30
N LEU A 301 -55.57 6.17 -6.41
CA LEU A 301 -56.08 4.81 -6.45
C LEU A 301 -55.01 3.85 -7.00
N ALA A 302 -54.74 2.75 -6.28
CA ALA A 302 -53.83 1.69 -6.69
C ALA A 302 -54.48 0.31 -6.54
N VAL A 303 -54.17 -0.61 -7.45
CA VAL A 303 -54.65 -2.01 -7.46
C VAL A 303 -53.51 -2.94 -7.89
N MET A 304 -53.35 -4.07 -7.22
CA MET A 304 -52.32 -5.08 -7.53
C MET A 304 -52.93 -6.49 -7.57
N VAL A 305 -52.42 -7.34 -8.46
CA VAL A 305 -52.81 -8.75 -8.60
C VAL A 305 -51.56 -9.60 -8.79
N LEU A 306 -51.42 -10.65 -7.98
CA LEU A 306 -50.28 -11.58 -8.00
C LEU A 306 -50.74 -13.00 -8.39
N LEU A 307 -49.87 -13.72 -9.10
CA LEU A 307 -50.06 -15.14 -9.44
C LEU A 307 -49.19 -16.08 -8.59
N ALA A 308 -48.78 -15.59 -7.41
CA ALA A 308 -48.12 -16.30 -6.33
C ALA A 308 -48.70 -15.81 -4.98
N GLY A 309 -48.15 -16.27 -3.86
CA GLY A 309 -48.63 -15.95 -2.51
C GLY A 309 -48.64 -14.45 -2.15
N VAL A 310 -49.33 -14.12 -1.04
CA VAL A 310 -49.33 -12.76 -0.46
C VAL A 310 -47.90 -12.34 -0.09
N ASP A 311 -47.65 -11.03 -0.16
CA ASP A 311 -46.40 -10.32 0.10
C ASP A 311 -45.22 -10.62 -0.85
N ALA A 312 -44.81 -9.55 -1.55
CA ALA A 312 -43.70 -9.52 -2.50
C ALA A 312 -42.34 -9.52 -1.77
N GLY A 313 -42.03 -10.63 -1.09
CA GLY A 313 -40.75 -10.87 -0.41
C GLY A 313 -40.56 -12.30 0.10
N THR A 314 -41.63 -13.07 0.32
CA THR A 314 -41.55 -14.44 0.88
C THR A 314 -42.38 -15.48 0.10
N ALA A 315 -43.13 -15.07 -0.92
CA ALA A 315 -43.90 -15.96 -1.78
C ALA A 315 -43.00 -16.89 -2.64
N ALA A 316 -43.46 -18.12 -2.87
CA ALA A 316 -42.78 -19.09 -3.72
C ALA A 316 -42.93 -18.76 -5.23
N PRO A 317 -41.95 -19.09 -6.08
CA PRO A 317 -42.04 -18.85 -7.52
C PRO A 317 -43.14 -19.68 -8.16
N ALA A 318 -43.82 -19.09 -9.14
CA ALA A 318 -44.86 -19.78 -9.89
C ALA A 318 -44.28 -20.72 -10.96
N ILE A 319 -43.10 -20.39 -11.50
CA ILE A 319 -42.37 -21.17 -12.52
C ILE A 319 -40.91 -21.29 -12.08
N VAL A 320 -40.28 -22.44 -12.33
CA VAL A 320 -38.86 -22.71 -12.03
C VAL A 320 -38.19 -23.30 -13.27
N VAL A 321 -36.95 -22.91 -13.55
CA VAL A 321 -36.09 -23.43 -14.63
C VAL A 321 -34.72 -23.79 -14.02
N ASP A 322 -34.18 -24.98 -14.30
CA ASP A 322 -32.91 -25.43 -13.70
C ASP A 322 -32.15 -26.39 -14.65
N ALA A 323 -31.22 -27.17 -14.10
CA ALA A 323 -30.45 -28.16 -14.85
C ALA A 323 -31.26 -29.42 -15.25
N ASP A 324 -32.38 -29.70 -14.60
CA ASP A 324 -33.24 -30.88 -14.82
C ASP A 324 -34.52 -30.55 -15.63
N GLY A 325 -35.10 -29.34 -15.52
CA GLY A 325 -36.33 -29.03 -16.25
C GLY A 325 -36.98 -27.65 -16.06
N VAL A 326 -38.31 -27.63 -16.25
CA VAL A 326 -39.19 -26.45 -16.07
C VAL A 326 -40.49 -26.88 -15.37
N HIS A 327 -40.89 -26.16 -14.32
CA HIS A 327 -41.98 -26.54 -13.41
C HIS A 327 -43.01 -25.40 -13.20
N LEU A 328 -44.23 -25.69 -12.71
CA LEU A 328 -45.35 -24.72 -12.57
C LEU A 328 -46.29 -25.02 -11.37
N ASP A 329 -46.62 -24.00 -10.55
CA ASP A 329 -47.61 -24.03 -9.45
C ASP A 329 -48.11 -22.60 -9.13
N ALA A 330 -49.41 -22.31 -9.15
CA ALA A 330 -49.91 -20.92 -9.07
C ALA A 330 -51.26 -20.76 -8.32
N HIS A 331 -51.43 -19.63 -7.60
CA HIS A 331 -52.63 -19.19 -6.86
C HIS A 331 -52.81 -17.67 -7.09
N VAL A 332 -53.98 -17.08 -6.76
CA VAL A 332 -54.28 -15.65 -7.02
C VAL A 332 -54.61 -14.88 -5.74
N THR A 333 -54.05 -13.67 -5.62
CA THR A 333 -54.33 -12.67 -4.55
C THR A 333 -54.50 -11.28 -5.18
N ALA A 334 -55.28 -10.39 -4.54
CA ALA A 334 -55.56 -9.05 -5.07
C ALA A 334 -55.82 -8.00 -3.98
N GLU A 335 -55.28 -6.80 -4.16
CA GLU A 335 -55.27 -5.72 -3.16
C GLU A 335 -55.55 -4.36 -3.81
N ALA A 336 -56.18 -3.45 -3.06
CA ALA A 336 -56.53 -2.11 -3.52
C ALA A 336 -56.41 -1.06 -2.40
N ALA A 337 -55.85 0.11 -2.72
CA ALA A 337 -55.65 1.23 -1.80
C ALA A 337 -56.20 2.53 -2.39
N VAL A 338 -56.74 3.39 -1.52
CA VAL A 338 -57.24 4.73 -1.84
C VAL A 338 -56.71 5.73 -0.82
N GLY A 339 -55.85 6.65 -1.28
CA GLY A 339 -55.37 7.79 -0.50
C GLY A 339 -56.13 9.07 -0.85
N ALA A 340 -56.32 9.96 0.12
CA ALA A 340 -56.92 11.28 -0.07
C ALA A 340 -56.32 12.30 0.90
N SER A 341 -55.90 13.48 0.44
CA SER A 341 -55.33 14.53 1.30
C SER A 341 -56.02 15.89 1.13
N PHE A 342 -55.98 16.70 2.19
CA PHE A 342 -56.45 18.08 2.19
C PHE A 342 -55.70 18.91 3.24
N ASP A 343 -55.52 20.21 2.96
CA ASP A 343 -54.91 21.16 3.91
C ASP A 343 -55.94 21.64 4.95
N LEU A 344 -55.53 21.76 6.22
CA LEU A 344 -56.41 22.17 7.32
C LEU A 344 -55.78 23.27 8.19
N ASP A 345 -55.97 24.53 7.79
CA ASP A 345 -55.62 25.74 8.57
C ASP A 345 -56.43 25.84 9.88
N VAL A 346 -56.16 24.97 10.85
CA VAL A 346 -56.74 24.99 12.20
C VAL A 346 -55.68 25.44 13.19
N LEU A 347 -55.86 26.68 13.66
CA LEU A 347 -55.01 27.36 14.62
C LEU A 347 -55.61 27.23 16.03
N VAL A 348 -54.92 26.52 16.92
CA VAL A 348 -55.32 26.27 18.31
C VAL A 348 -54.33 26.96 19.25
N GLY A 349 -54.69 28.14 19.76
CA GLY A 349 -53.83 28.88 20.70
C GLY A 349 -54.20 30.36 20.86
N GLY A 350 -53.21 31.13 21.31
CA GLY A 350 -53.29 32.59 21.42
C GLY A 350 -52.68 33.31 20.20
N MET A 351 -52.52 34.63 20.31
CA MET A 351 -51.87 35.46 19.28
C MET A 351 -50.34 35.32 19.26
N GLY A 352 -49.73 34.83 20.34
CA GLY A 352 -48.31 34.44 20.37
C GLY A 352 -48.18 32.94 20.12
N SER A 353 -48.29 32.17 21.19
CA SER A 353 -48.09 30.72 21.20
C SER A 353 -49.32 29.95 20.72
N ARG A 354 -49.13 29.07 19.74
CA ARG A 354 -50.21 28.45 18.94
C ARG A 354 -49.78 27.13 18.32
N ILE A 355 -50.73 26.22 18.14
CA ILE A 355 -50.56 25.02 17.31
C ILE A 355 -51.23 25.31 15.96
N GLU A 356 -50.49 25.17 14.87
CA GLU A 356 -50.97 25.20 13.50
C GLU A 356 -50.97 23.74 13.00
N LEU A 357 -52.12 23.19 12.63
CA LEU A 357 -52.14 21.90 11.93
C LEU A 357 -51.85 22.12 10.43
N GLY A 358 -51.07 21.22 9.82
CA GLY A 358 -50.74 21.29 8.39
C GLY A 358 -51.69 20.47 7.53
N THR A 359 -51.14 19.76 6.55
CA THR A 359 -51.90 18.85 5.68
C THR A 359 -52.38 17.62 6.46
N ILE A 360 -53.64 17.21 6.29
CA ILE A 360 -54.15 15.93 6.77
C ILE A 360 -54.26 14.95 5.60
N GLU A 361 -53.54 13.84 5.72
CA GLU A 361 -53.64 12.67 4.87
C GLU A 361 -54.62 11.66 5.47
N LEU A 362 -55.50 11.11 4.63
CA LEU A 362 -56.37 9.97 4.92
C LEU A 362 -56.00 8.84 3.97
N ARG A 363 -55.87 7.61 4.47
CA ARG A 363 -55.69 6.39 3.66
C ARG A 363 -56.72 5.35 4.04
N PHE A 364 -57.20 4.64 3.03
CA PHE A 364 -58.09 3.49 3.16
C PHE A 364 -57.57 2.36 2.27
N GLU A 365 -57.31 1.19 2.86
CA GLU A 365 -56.67 0.07 2.18
C GLU A 365 -57.47 -1.22 2.39
N THR A 366 -57.48 -2.12 1.41
CA THR A 366 -58.18 -3.40 1.51
C THR A 366 -57.55 -4.50 0.66
N GLY A 367 -57.43 -5.69 1.24
CA GLY A 367 -56.76 -6.84 0.61
C GLY A 367 -57.59 -8.12 0.65
N VAL A 368 -57.56 -8.88 -0.44
CA VAL A 368 -58.25 -10.18 -0.60
C VAL A 368 -57.22 -11.28 -0.90
N SER A 369 -57.11 -12.22 0.04
CA SER A 369 -56.24 -13.39 -0.07
C SER A 369 -57.01 -14.71 0.01
N ALA A 370 -56.29 -15.82 -0.15
CA ALA A 370 -56.83 -17.15 0.11
C ALA A 370 -57.24 -17.41 1.59
N THR A 371 -56.88 -16.52 2.52
CA THR A 371 -57.23 -16.61 3.95
C THR A 371 -58.31 -15.63 4.40
N GLY A 372 -58.63 -14.59 3.61
CA GLY A 372 -59.76 -13.69 3.89
C GLY A 372 -59.63 -12.29 3.30
N LEU A 373 -60.60 -11.44 3.63
CA LEU A 373 -60.59 -9.99 3.40
C LEU A 373 -59.95 -9.29 4.61
N ASP A 374 -59.20 -8.21 4.36
CA ASP A 374 -58.80 -7.23 5.38
C ASP A 374 -59.11 -5.80 4.92
N VAL A 375 -59.21 -4.87 5.88
CA VAL A 375 -59.45 -3.43 5.65
C VAL A 375 -58.73 -2.61 6.73
N GLU A 376 -58.05 -1.55 6.31
CA GLU A 376 -57.35 -0.59 7.18
C GLU A 376 -57.69 0.86 6.83
N LEU A 377 -57.66 1.74 7.84
CA LEU A 377 -57.87 3.19 7.74
C LEU A 377 -56.78 3.92 8.54
N GLU A 378 -56.04 4.83 7.90
CA GLU A 378 -54.96 5.61 8.49
C GLU A 378 -55.20 7.12 8.32
N VAL A 379 -54.80 7.91 9.31
CA VAL A 379 -54.91 9.37 9.37
C VAL A 379 -53.58 9.95 9.81
N VAL A 380 -52.99 10.88 9.04
CA VAL A 380 -51.70 11.51 9.38
C VAL A 380 -51.80 13.03 9.22
N ALA A 381 -51.44 13.78 10.24
CA ALA A 381 -51.18 15.22 10.14
C ALA A 381 -49.69 15.42 9.84
N ARG A 382 -49.38 16.13 8.76
CA ARG A 382 -48.01 16.46 8.32
C ARG A 382 -47.72 17.95 8.40
N GLY A 383 -46.47 18.29 8.73
CA GLY A 383 -46.02 19.67 8.79
C GLY A 383 -46.80 20.51 9.80
N ALA A 384 -47.33 19.88 10.86
CA ALA A 384 -47.97 20.61 11.96
C ALA A 384 -46.89 21.40 12.71
N ARG A 385 -47.21 22.63 13.11
CA ARG A 385 -46.29 23.52 13.83
C ARG A 385 -46.79 23.82 15.24
N ILE A 386 -45.88 23.85 16.21
CA ILE A 386 -46.13 24.50 17.50
C ILE A 386 -45.26 25.75 17.57
N VAL A 387 -45.87 26.92 17.54
CA VAL A 387 -45.18 28.20 17.65
C VAL A 387 -45.20 28.66 19.10
N PHE A 388 -44.05 29.12 19.61
CA PHE A 388 -43.86 29.65 20.95
C PHE A 388 -43.34 31.08 20.87
N SER A 389 -43.96 32.00 21.61
CA SER A 389 -43.56 33.42 21.64
C SER A 389 -43.19 33.87 23.06
N ALA A 390 -42.10 34.63 23.17
CA ALA A 390 -41.66 35.26 24.42
C ALA A 390 -42.74 36.17 25.05
N ALA A 391 -43.66 36.70 24.24
CA ALA A 391 -44.75 37.59 24.68
C ALA A 391 -45.67 36.95 25.73
N ASP A 392 -45.91 35.63 25.65
CA ASP A 392 -46.79 34.92 26.59
C ASP A 392 -46.12 34.59 27.94
N LEU A 393 -44.77 34.64 28.00
CA LEU A 393 -44.00 34.46 29.23
C LEU A 393 -44.06 35.67 30.18
N GLY A 394 -44.77 36.73 29.76
CA GLY A 394 -45.07 37.90 30.57
C GLY A 394 -44.09 39.06 30.37
N ALA A 395 -44.57 40.27 30.66
CA ALA A 395 -43.91 41.53 30.30
C ALA A 395 -42.52 41.78 30.94
N ALA A 396 -42.09 40.95 31.89
CA ALA A 396 -40.73 40.99 32.43
C ALA A 396 -39.73 40.14 31.62
N VAL A 397 -40.19 39.08 30.95
CA VAL A 397 -39.38 38.21 30.09
C VAL A 397 -39.28 38.82 28.69
N ALA A 398 -40.42 39.23 28.12
CA ALA A 398 -40.51 39.90 26.82
C ALA A 398 -39.82 41.29 26.77
N ALA A 399 -39.36 41.81 27.92
CA ALA A 399 -38.55 43.03 27.99
C ALA A 399 -37.03 42.76 28.02
N VAL A 400 -36.62 41.49 28.00
CA VAL A 400 -35.22 41.04 28.08
C VAL A 400 -34.86 40.11 26.91
N VAL A 401 -35.81 39.30 26.44
CA VAL A 401 -35.65 38.44 25.26
C VAL A 401 -36.90 38.56 24.40
N ASP A 402 -36.73 38.83 23.11
CA ASP A 402 -37.78 38.76 22.09
C ASP A 402 -37.49 37.52 21.24
N PHE A 403 -38.48 36.63 21.08
CA PHE A 403 -38.37 35.46 20.19
C PHE A 403 -39.74 34.93 19.79
N GLU A 404 -39.84 34.42 18.57
CA GLU A 404 -40.92 33.56 18.08
C GLU A 404 -40.27 32.36 17.36
N ASN A 405 -40.44 31.16 17.89
CA ASN A 405 -39.85 29.92 17.34
C ASN A 405 -40.94 28.90 17.03
N ALA A 406 -40.82 28.20 15.91
CA ALA A 406 -41.79 27.21 15.44
C ALA A 406 -41.19 25.79 15.43
N ILE A 407 -41.91 24.83 16.01
CA ILE A 407 -41.56 23.41 16.05
C ILE A 407 -42.36 22.67 14.99
N GLU A 408 -41.73 22.09 13.98
CA GLU A 408 -42.42 21.22 13.01
C GLU A 408 -42.49 19.77 13.51
N PHE A 409 -43.63 19.10 13.36
CA PHE A 409 -43.83 17.69 13.71
C PHE A 409 -44.90 16.99 12.85
N ASP A 410 -44.74 15.68 12.67
CA ASP A 410 -45.70 14.78 12.00
C ASP A 410 -46.31 13.80 13.03
N LEU A 411 -47.62 13.56 12.95
CA LEU A 411 -48.36 12.67 13.86
C LEU A 411 -49.47 11.91 13.12
N GLY A 412 -49.47 10.58 13.25
CA GLY A 412 -50.44 9.69 12.62
C GLY A 412 -51.04 8.63 13.55
N LEU A 413 -52.22 8.14 13.16
CA LEU A 413 -53.06 7.18 13.87
C LEU A 413 -53.79 6.30 12.84
N ALA A 414 -53.79 4.98 13.03
CA ALA A 414 -54.38 4.04 12.08
C ALA A 414 -55.11 2.88 12.76
N TRP A 415 -56.00 2.22 12.03
CA TRP A 415 -56.84 1.13 12.50
C TRP A 415 -57.08 0.06 11.42
N SER A 416 -56.69 -1.20 11.68
CA SER A 416 -57.01 -2.36 10.83
C SER A 416 -58.02 -3.31 11.48
N ILE A 417 -58.72 -4.11 10.66
CA ILE A 417 -59.67 -5.14 11.15
C ILE A 417 -58.95 -6.28 11.91
N ARG A 418 -57.67 -6.57 11.58
CA ARG A 418 -56.89 -7.62 12.26
C ARG A 418 -56.19 -7.15 13.54
N ASP A 419 -55.52 -6.00 13.50
CA ASP A 419 -54.52 -5.61 14.51
C ASP A 419 -55.00 -4.46 15.42
N GLY A 420 -56.10 -3.78 15.05
CA GLY A 420 -56.69 -2.72 15.86
C GLY A 420 -55.98 -1.37 15.69
N LEU A 421 -55.99 -0.55 16.75
CA LEU A 421 -55.61 0.87 16.71
C LEU A 421 -54.13 1.09 17.06
N ARG A 422 -53.39 1.77 16.18
CA ARG A 422 -51.95 2.10 16.30
C ARG A 422 -51.68 3.60 16.16
N LEU A 423 -50.52 4.05 16.63
CA LEU A 423 -50.02 5.43 16.58
C LEU A 423 -48.61 5.45 15.97
N SER A 424 -48.25 6.52 15.26
CA SER A 424 -46.94 6.69 14.61
C SER A 424 -46.58 8.17 14.43
N GLY A 425 -45.41 8.60 14.89
CA GLY A 425 -44.94 9.99 14.82
C GLY A 425 -43.52 10.09 15.39
N ALA A 426 -42.93 11.29 15.37
CA ALA A 426 -41.53 11.48 15.77
C ALA A 426 -41.26 11.05 17.22
N ALA A 427 -40.33 10.09 17.41
CA ALA A 427 -39.92 9.58 18.73
C ALA A 427 -38.94 10.52 19.46
N SER A 428 -38.34 11.48 18.75
CA SER A 428 -37.56 12.56 19.33
C SER A 428 -37.84 13.88 18.60
N LEU A 429 -37.61 14.97 19.29
CA LEU A 429 -37.93 16.33 18.87
C LEU A 429 -36.76 17.24 19.28
N VAL A 430 -36.16 17.96 18.32
CA VAL A 430 -35.01 18.83 18.60
C VAL A 430 -35.32 20.26 18.18
N LEU A 431 -35.21 21.17 19.14
CA LEU A 431 -35.23 22.62 18.96
C LEU A 431 -33.81 23.14 18.82
N GLU A 432 -33.57 24.04 17.87
CA GLU A 432 -32.33 24.83 17.81
C GLU A 432 -32.67 26.32 17.69
N PHE A 433 -32.14 27.13 18.60
CA PHE A 433 -32.36 28.56 18.70
C PHE A 433 -31.20 29.30 18.01
N THR A 434 -31.48 29.90 16.85
CA THR A 434 -30.45 30.53 16.00
C THR A 434 -29.95 31.88 16.55
N GLU A 435 -30.77 32.58 17.33
CA GLU A 435 -30.41 33.89 17.91
C GLU A 435 -29.64 33.74 19.23
N GLY A 436 -28.42 34.25 19.26
CA GLY A 436 -27.56 34.23 20.44
C GLY A 436 -27.82 35.40 21.40
N ILE A 437 -27.72 35.14 22.70
CA ILE A 437 -27.97 36.13 23.76
C ILE A 437 -26.64 36.72 24.25
N ASP A 438 -26.36 37.99 23.92
CA ASP A 438 -25.21 38.73 24.47
C ASP A 438 -25.59 39.52 25.73
N ILE A 439 -25.05 39.07 26.86
CA ILE A 439 -25.17 39.70 28.17
C ILE A 439 -23.99 40.68 28.35
N GLY A 440 -24.16 41.87 27.77
CA GLY A 440 -23.32 43.05 28.04
C GLY A 440 -21.90 42.99 27.46
N GLY A 441 -21.64 42.16 26.45
CA GLY A 441 -20.32 41.97 25.84
C GLY A 441 -19.36 41.11 26.66
N VAL A 442 -19.84 40.50 27.75
CA VAL A 442 -19.03 39.71 28.70
C VAL A 442 -19.41 38.23 28.67
N VAL A 443 -20.68 37.89 28.48
CA VAL A 443 -21.14 36.51 28.29
C VAL A 443 -22.07 36.46 27.08
N ALA A 444 -21.75 35.66 26.07
CA ALA A 444 -22.61 35.41 24.93
C ALA A 444 -23.00 33.92 24.87
N LEU A 445 -24.29 33.65 24.72
CA LEU A 445 -24.85 32.32 24.50
C LEU A 445 -25.11 32.13 23.00
N SER A 446 -24.79 30.97 22.45
CA SER A 446 -25.02 30.61 21.03
C SER A 446 -25.33 29.12 20.88
N GLY A 447 -25.89 28.72 19.74
CA GLY A 447 -26.12 27.29 19.45
C GLY A 447 -27.06 26.59 20.44
N MET A 448 -27.96 27.34 21.08
CA MET A 448 -28.80 26.80 22.14
C MET A 448 -29.79 25.78 21.55
N ARG A 449 -29.82 24.58 22.13
CA ARG A 449 -30.58 23.42 21.65
C ARG A 449 -31.47 22.90 22.78
N VAL A 450 -32.68 22.42 22.46
CA VAL A 450 -33.53 21.67 23.41
C VAL A 450 -34.06 20.42 22.73
N ALA A 451 -33.47 19.27 23.05
CA ALA A 451 -33.95 17.97 22.62
C ALA A 451 -35.00 17.42 23.60
N LEU A 452 -35.95 16.63 23.09
CA LEU A 452 -36.85 15.77 23.85
C LEU A 452 -36.89 14.40 23.17
N GLU A 453 -36.91 13.31 23.93
CA GLU A 453 -36.95 11.94 23.38
C GLU A 453 -37.91 11.07 24.17
N LEU A 454 -38.63 10.17 23.49
CA LEU A 454 -39.69 9.34 24.07
C LEU A 454 -39.36 7.85 23.92
N GLY A 455 -39.09 7.19 25.04
CA GLY A 455 -38.90 5.75 25.17
C GLY A 455 -39.66 5.23 26.40
N ASP A 456 -38.99 4.49 27.29
CA ASP A 456 -39.53 4.10 28.62
C ASP A 456 -39.79 5.31 29.55
N GLY A 457 -39.39 6.50 29.12
CA GLY A 457 -39.65 7.79 29.74
C GLY A 457 -39.59 8.91 28.70
N LEU A 458 -39.85 10.15 29.14
CA LEU A 458 -39.62 11.37 28.37
C LEU A 458 -38.31 12.02 28.84
N SER A 459 -37.27 12.01 27.99
CA SER A 459 -36.07 12.83 28.20
C SER A 459 -36.32 14.26 27.68
N VAL A 460 -35.64 15.24 28.28
CA VAL A 460 -35.59 16.64 27.84
C VAL A 460 -34.18 17.16 28.13
N ALA A 461 -33.41 17.58 27.12
CA ALA A 461 -32.05 18.07 27.29
C ALA A 461 -31.86 19.43 26.63
N ALA A 462 -31.64 20.47 27.44
CA ALA A 462 -31.32 21.82 27.00
C ALA A 462 -29.80 22.06 27.06
N THR A 463 -29.16 22.47 25.97
CA THR A 463 -27.73 22.80 25.90
C THR A 463 -27.49 24.15 25.20
N ALA A 464 -26.32 24.76 25.40
CA ALA A 464 -25.87 25.94 24.68
C ALA A 464 -24.34 26.10 24.76
N ASP A 465 -23.76 26.75 23.76
CA ASP A 465 -22.37 27.20 23.80
C ASP A 465 -22.27 28.52 24.57
N VAL A 466 -21.38 28.58 25.56
CA VAL A 466 -21.21 29.73 26.47
C VAL A 466 -19.86 30.37 26.22
N ARG A 467 -19.84 31.52 25.56
CA ARG A 467 -18.64 32.34 25.38
C ARG A 467 -18.53 33.37 26.50
N ILE A 468 -17.37 33.46 27.15
CA ILE A 468 -17.09 34.44 28.22
C ILE A 468 -15.84 35.28 27.88
N ALA A 469 -15.97 36.60 27.88
CA ALA A 469 -14.90 37.55 27.57
C ALA A 469 -14.45 38.32 28.83
N LEU A 470 -13.30 37.94 29.39
CA LEU A 470 -12.69 38.53 30.59
C LEU A 470 -11.43 39.33 30.21
N GLY A 471 -11.64 40.46 29.53
CA GLY A 471 -10.57 41.36 29.10
C GLY A 471 -9.64 40.70 28.06
N PRO A 472 -8.35 40.45 28.37
CA PRO A 472 -7.44 39.76 27.44
C PRO A 472 -7.72 38.26 27.30
N VAL A 473 -8.55 37.67 28.17
CA VAL A 473 -8.91 36.25 28.12
C VAL A 473 -10.31 36.10 27.52
N ALA A 474 -10.47 35.19 26.56
CA ALA A 474 -11.76 34.72 26.09
C ALA A 474 -11.85 33.21 26.31
N MET A 475 -12.98 32.73 26.82
CA MET A 475 -13.30 31.32 27.00
C MET A 475 -14.55 30.97 26.19
N VAL A 476 -14.67 29.72 25.78
CA VAL A 476 -15.86 29.13 25.16
C VAL A 476 -16.06 27.77 25.82
N PHE A 477 -17.27 27.49 26.28
CA PHE A 477 -17.69 26.20 26.81
C PHE A 477 -18.75 25.63 25.87
N GLU A 478 -18.54 24.42 25.37
CA GLU A 478 -19.38 23.80 24.32
C GLU A 478 -20.45 22.89 24.95
N ASP A 479 -21.68 22.94 24.44
CA ASP A 479 -22.81 22.06 24.82
C ASP A 479 -23.19 22.04 26.34
N VAL A 480 -22.93 23.14 27.06
CA VAL A 480 -23.28 23.32 28.49
C VAL A 480 -24.79 23.26 28.69
N GLY A 481 -25.29 22.47 29.65
CA GLY A 481 -26.74 22.26 29.71
C GLY A 481 -27.36 21.69 30.98
N LEU A 482 -28.64 21.33 30.85
CA LEU A 482 -29.49 20.66 31.83
C LEU A 482 -30.26 19.54 31.12
N ALA A 483 -30.19 18.32 31.65
CA ALA A 483 -31.00 17.19 31.22
C ALA A 483 -32.00 16.81 32.31
N ALA A 484 -33.26 16.60 31.92
CA ALA A 484 -34.33 16.09 32.76
C ALA A 484 -34.85 14.77 32.16
N VAL A 485 -35.00 13.73 32.98
CA VAL A 485 -35.62 12.46 32.56
C VAL A 485 -36.86 12.23 33.40
N ILE A 486 -38.01 12.05 32.74
CA ILE A 486 -39.32 11.83 33.34
C ILE A 486 -39.72 10.36 33.12
N ALA A 487 -39.79 9.57 34.18
CA ALA A 487 -40.10 8.14 34.07
C ALA A 487 -41.60 7.90 33.87
N LEU A 488 -42.00 7.17 32.82
CA LEU A 488 -43.41 6.91 32.49
C LEU A 488 -43.91 5.59 33.13
N GLY A 489 -43.69 5.43 34.43
CA GLY A 489 -44.03 4.21 35.16
C GLY A 489 -44.33 4.40 36.65
N SER A 490 -45.14 3.50 37.22
CA SER A 490 -45.57 3.55 38.62
C SER A 490 -44.57 2.90 39.59
N GLY A 491 -43.41 3.55 39.79
CA GLY A 491 -42.43 3.20 40.83
C GLY A 491 -42.41 4.23 41.97
N ASP A 492 -41.98 3.82 43.17
CA ASP A 492 -41.89 4.68 44.37
C ASP A 492 -40.74 5.73 44.33
N GLY A 493 -40.26 6.10 43.14
CA GLY A 493 -39.23 7.12 42.93
C GLY A 493 -39.81 8.51 42.61
N PRO A 494 -39.00 9.58 42.66
CA PRO A 494 -39.40 10.87 42.11
C PRO A 494 -39.63 10.72 40.59
N PRO A 495 -40.77 11.18 40.03
CA PRO A 495 -41.12 10.95 38.63
C PRO A 495 -40.29 11.77 37.62
N PHE A 496 -39.36 12.60 38.11
CA PHE A 496 -38.40 13.33 37.29
C PHE A 496 -37.03 13.35 37.99
N ALA A 497 -35.96 13.25 37.21
CA ALA A 497 -34.58 13.46 37.64
C ALA A 497 -33.93 14.56 36.79
N LEU A 498 -33.38 15.59 37.43
CA LEU A 498 -32.68 16.70 36.75
C LEU A 498 -31.17 16.60 37.03
N ALA A 499 -30.37 16.61 35.97
CA ALA A 499 -28.90 16.55 36.01
C ALA A 499 -28.28 17.68 35.17
N PRO A 500 -27.19 18.32 35.61
CA PRO A 500 -26.43 19.24 34.77
C PRO A 500 -25.67 18.46 33.70
N ARG A 501 -25.74 18.91 32.44
CA ARG A 501 -24.84 18.46 31.37
C ARG A 501 -23.58 19.33 31.44
N LEU A 502 -22.47 18.71 31.81
CA LEU A 502 -21.15 19.35 31.78
C LEU A 502 -20.74 19.65 30.33
N PRO A 503 -19.94 20.71 30.09
CA PRO A 503 -19.44 20.99 28.75
C PRO A 503 -18.60 19.83 28.20
N THR A 504 -18.80 19.53 26.91
CA THR A 504 -18.00 18.56 26.16
C THR A 504 -16.70 19.16 25.63
N GLY A 505 -16.60 20.49 25.57
CA GLY A 505 -15.41 21.23 25.12
C GLY A 505 -15.21 22.53 25.88
N ILE A 506 -13.95 22.91 26.09
CA ILE A 506 -13.54 24.18 26.70
C ILE A 506 -12.40 24.78 25.87
N GLY A 507 -12.71 25.79 25.06
CA GLY A 507 -11.74 26.63 24.35
C GLY A 507 -11.31 27.83 25.20
N VAL A 508 -10.02 28.15 25.22
CA VAL A 508 -9.46 29.33 25.89
C VAL A 508 -8.52 30.07 24.94
N ARG A 509 -8.57 31.41 24.92
CA ARG A 509 -7.64 32.27 24.18
C ARG A 509 -7.17 33.42 25.06
N ILE A 510 -5.88 33.71 25.03
CA ILE A 510 -5.24 34.75 25.83
C ILE A 510 -4.48 35.70 24.87
N ASP A 511 -4.80 36.99 24.90
CA ASP A 511 -4.01 38.07 24.29
C ASP A 511 -3.68 39.12 25.35
N ALA A 512 -2.86 38.72 26.32
CA ALA A 512 -2.20 39.66 27.22
C ALA A 512 -0.88 40.10 26.58
N GLY A 513 -0.51 41.37 26.70
CA GLY A 513 0.70 41.90 26.05
C GLY A 513 2.03 41.21 26.43
N VAL A 514 2.02 40.39 27.48
CA VAL A 514 3.15 39.55 27.95
C VAL A 514 3.04 38.07 27.55
N VAL A 515 1.83 37.54 27.32
CA VAL A 515 1.56 36.12 27.01
C VAL A 515 0.40 36.03 26.02
N ARG A 516 0.66 35.40 24.88
CA ARG A 516 -0.31 35.18 23.79
C ARG A 516 -0.48 33.70 23.52
N GLY A 517 -1.70 33.29 23.17
CA GLY A 517 -1.97 31.92 22.72
C GLY A 517 -3.37 31.47 23.11
N GLY A 518 -3.51 30.18 23.41
CA GLY A 518 -4.79 29.58 23.75
C GLY A 518 -4.66 28.08 24.01
N GLY A 519 -5.80 27.43 24.15
CA GLY A 519 -5.88 25.99 24.34
C GLY A 519 -7.30 25.50 24.14
N PHE A 520 -7.43 24.19 24.10
CA PHE A 520 -8.68 23.46 23.94
C PHE A 520 -8.65 22.25 24.87
N LEU A 521 -9.78 21.93 25.51
CA LEU A 521 -9.95 20.71 26.29
C LEU A 521 -11.31 20.11 25.97
N SER A 522 -11.31 18.98 25.29
CA SER A 522 -12.50 18.13 25.10
C SER A 522 -12.61 17.08 26.21
N PHE A 523 -13.85 16.69 26.50
CA PHE A 523 -14.19 15.52 27.31
C PHE A 523 -15.23 14.68 26.57
N ASP A 524 -14.88 13.42 26.35
CA ASP A 524 -15.74 12.38 25.78
C ASP A 524 -16.32 11.52 26.92
N PRO A 525 -17.63 11.63 27.22
CA PRO A 525 -18.26 10.89 28.32
C PRO A 525 -18.46 9.40 28.04
N GLU A 526 -18.45 8.96 26.77
CA GLU A 526 -18.61 7.54 26.40
C GLU A 526 -17.29 6.78 26.52
N ARG A 527 -16.17 7.48 26.38
CA ARG A 527 -14.79 6.94 26.51
C ARG A 527 -14.11 7.24 27.85
N GLY A 528 -14.72 8.07 28.70
CA GLY A 528 -14.06 8.60 29.89
C GLY A 528 -12.77 9.39 29.56
N GLU A 529 -12.72 10.04 28.40
CA GLU A 529 -11.48 10.56 27.81
C GLU A 529 -11.43 12.09 27.77
N TYR A 530 -10.47 12.67 28.47
CA TYR A 530 -10.15 14.10 28.42
C TYR A 530 -8.98 14.31 27.45
N ALA A 531 -9.20 15.06 26.36
CA ALA A 531 -8.18 15.29 25.34
C ALA A 531 -8.04 16.79 25.05
N GLY A 532 -6.83 17.33 25.18
CA GLY A 532 -6.61 18.78 25.14
C GLY A 532 -5.22 19.23 24.69
N ILE A 533 -5.15 20.51 24.35
CA ILE A 533 -4.00 21.20 23.74
C ILE A 533 -3.84 22.57 24.40
N LEU A 534 -2.59 23.02 24.56
CA LEU A 534 -2.23 24.34 25.06
C LEU A 534 -1.06 24.90 24.23
N GLU A 535 -1.15 26.15 23.78
CA GLU A 535 -0.05 26.89 23.17
C GLU A 535 0.06 28.28 23.81
N LEU A 536 1.27 28.64 24.27
CA LEU A 536 1.57 29.89 24.97
C LEU A 536 2.90 30.47 24.48
N GLY A 537 2.81 31.49 23.64
CA GLY A 537 3.92 32.36 23.26
C GLY A 537 4.17 33.47 24.28
N ILE A 538 5.44 33.74 24.58
CA ILE A 538 5.92 34.87 25.40
C ILE A 538 6.73 35.80 24.48
N PRO A 539 6.11 36.80 23.82
CA PRO A 539 6.78 37.60 22.79
C PRO A 539 8.03 38.35 23.27
N ALA A 540 8.06 38.72 24.56
CA ALA A 540 9.21 39.39 25.18
C ALA A 540 10.47 38.50 25.31
N LEU A 541 10.32 37.18 25.21
CA LEU A 541 11.41 36.19 25.25
C LEU A 541 11.59 35.45 23.92
N SER A 542 10.67 35.63 22.96
CA SER A 542 10.57 34.81 21.74
C SER A 542 10.53 33.30 22.03
N LEU A 543 9.88 32.93 23.14
CA LEU A 543 9.65 31.56 23.59
C LEU A 543 8.21 31.16 23.22
N SER A 544 8.02 29.99 22.61
CA SER A 544 6.72 29.32 22.50
C SER A 544 6.72 28.04 23.32
N LEU A 545 5.63 27.81 24.06
CA LEU A 545 5.39 26.59 24.83
C LEU A 545 4.15 25.90 24.28
N LYS A 546 4.28 24.65 23.83
CA LYS A 546 3.18 23.82 23.33
C LYS A 546 3.03 22.60 24.23
N ALA A 547 1.80 22.17 24.51
CA ALA A 547 1.52 20.93 25.22
C ALA A 547 0.26 20.27 24.67
N VAL A 548 0.25 18.94 24.62
CA VAL A 548 -0.88 18.11 24.20
C VAL A 548 -1.03 16.96 25.19
N GLY A 549 -2.24 16.72 25.68
CA GLY A 549 -2.54 15.67 26.65
C GLY A 549 -3.79 14.90 26.29
N ILE A 550 -3.76 13.58 26.50
CA ILE A 550 -4.92 12.69 26.45
C ILE A 550 -4.92 11.87 27.75
N PHE A 551 -6.01 11.92 28.50
CA PHE A 551 -6.16 11.25 29.79
C PHE A 551 -7.47 10.46 29.79
N THR A 552 -7.38 9.13 29.90
CA THR A 552 -8.52 8.21 29.84
C THR A 552 -8.73 7.58 31.20
N THR A 553 -9.94 7.67 31.78
CA THR A 553 -10.28 6.98 33.04
C THR A 553 -10.72 5.54 32.80
N ASP A 554 -11.37 5.27 31.67
CA ASP A 554 -12.09 4.03 31.43
C ASP A 554 -11.29 3.17 30.42
N LEU A 555 -10.55 2.18 30.91
CA LEU A 555 -9.64 1.40 30.07
C LEU A 555 -10.39 0.39 29.17
N PRO A 556 -9.90 0.13 27.95
CA PRO A 556 -10.50 -0.86 27.04
C PRO A 556 -10.75 -2.22 27.70
N GLY A 557 -11.98 -2.72 27.60
CA GLY A 557 -12.42 -3.96 28.25
C GLY A 557 -12.94 -3.80 29.68
N GLY A 558 -13.01 -2.58 30.22
CA GLY A 558 -13.58 -2.31 31.55
C GLY A 558 -12.63 -2.64 32.71
N ALA A 559 -11.32 -2.41 32.52
CA ALA A 559 -10.32 -2.60 33.57
C ALA A 559 -10.16 -1.34 34.44
N ASP A 560 -10.05 -1.52 35.76
CA ASP A 560 -9.77 -0.42 36.70
C ASP A 560 -8.39 0.22 36.42
N GLY A 561 -8.32 1.54 36.22
CA GLY A 561 -7.06 2.25 36.10
C GLY A 561 -7.19 3.67 35.51
N TYR A 562 -6.15 4.09 34.79
CA TYR A 562 -6.16 5.27 33.91
C TYR A 562 -5.04 5.16 32.87
N ALA A 563 -5.18 5.84 31.74
CA ALA A 563 -4.11 6.06 30.77
C ALA A 563 -3.80 7.57 30.65
N LEU A 564 -2.54 7.93 30.43
CA LEU A 564 -2.11 9.31 30.24
C LEU A 564 -1.03 9.41 29.16
N LEU A 565 -1.36 10.06 28.04
CA LEU A 565 -0.42 10.55 27.06
C LEU A 565 -0.20 12.06 27.29
N LEU A 566 1.06 12.50 27.32
CA LEU A 566 1.45 13.91 27.49
C LEU A 566 2.68 14.20 26.62
N LEU A 567 2.55 15.17 25.72
CA LEU A 567 3.64 15.70 24.89
C LEU A 567 3.81 17.19 25.22
N VAL A 568 5.03 17.63 25.46
CA VAL A 568 5.35 19.02 25.82
C VAL A 568 6.55 19.50 25.02
N TYR A 569 6.49 20.73 24.50
CA TYR A 569 7.52 21.33 23.65
C TYR A 569 7.79 22.78 24.08
N ALA A 570 9.03 23.22 23.92
CA ALA A 570 9.50 24.57 24.14
C ALA A 570 10.43 24.99 22.99
N GLU A 571 10.00 25.98 22.20
CA GLU A 571 10.72 26.55 21.06
C GLU A 571 11.24 27.94 21.44
N PHE A 572 12.51 28.25 21.16
CA PHE A 572 13.20 29.43 21.67
C PHE A 572 14.29 29.95 20.70
N PRO A 573 14.85 31.15 20.92
CA PRO A 573 15.86 31.72 20.02
C PRO A 573 17.09 30.81 19.89
N ALA A 574 17.43 30.48 18.64
CA ALA A 574 18.44 29.51 18.26
C ALA A 574 19.78 29.62 19.03
N VAL A 575 20.01 28.68 19.96
CA VAL A 575 21.19 28.63 20.83
C VAL A 575 22.35 27.98 20.08
N GLN A 576 23.40 28.75 19.77
CA GLN A 576 24.59 28.26 19.05
C GLN A 576 25.32 27.16 19.83
N LEU A 577 25.44 25.96 19.23
CA LEU A 577 26.16 24.81 19.77
C LEU A 577 27.61 24.72 19.27
N GLY A 578 27.95 25.45 18.20
CA GLY A 578 29.25 25.42 17.53
C GLY A 578 29.16 24.86 16.10
N TYR A 579 30.18 25.11 15.29
CA TYR A 579 30.28 24.69 13.88
C TYR A 579 29.07 25.07 12.99
N GLY A 580 28.27 26.06 13.40
CA GLY A 580 27.08 26.51 12.71
C GLY A 580 25.78 25.79 13.10
N PHE A 581 25.84 24.84 14.05
CA PHE A 581 24.67 24.19 14.63
C PHE A 581 24.01 25.04 15.71
N THR A 582 22.69 24.94 15.82
CA THR A 582 21.88 25.60 16.84
C THR A 582 20.89 24.62 17.47
N LEU A 583 20.55 24.82 18.74
CA LEU A 583 19.37 24.23 19.37
C LEU A 583 18.23 25.26 19.33
N ASN A 584 17.13 24.89 18.68
CA ASN A 584 15.98 25.77 18.44
C ASN A 584 14.78 25.42 19.33
N GLY A 585 14.68 24.16 19.75
CA GLY A 585 13.61 23.70 20.63
C GLY A 585 13.94 22.38 21.31
N VAL A 586 13.26 22.13 22.43
CA VAL A 586 13.30 20.87 23.18
C VAL A 586 11.88 20.44 23.51
N GLY A 587 11.66 19.15 23.71
CA GLY A 587 10.39 18.60 24.14
C GLY A 587 10.54 17.25 24.83
N GLY A 588 9.40 16.69 25.23
CA GLY A 588 9.32 15.40 25.88
C GLY A 588 7.95 14.75 25.67
N ILE A 589 7.98 13.43 25.49
CA ILE A 589 6.83 12.55 25.37
C ILE A 589 6.77 11.68 26.62
N LEU A 590 5.57 11.48 27.18
CA LEU A 590 5.27 10.58 28.29
C LEU A 590 3.95 9.86 27.99
N GLY A 591 3.94 8.53 28.14
CA GLY A 591 2.79 7.67 27.89
C GLY A 591 2.67 6.61 28.99
N ILE A 592 1.73 6.81 29.92
CA ILE A 592 1.38 5.88 31.00
C ILE A 592 0.21 5.02 30.49
N GLN A 593 0.43 3.70 30.38
CA GLN A 593 -0.44 2.77 29.65
C GLN A 593 -0.62 3.13 28.17
N HIS A 594 0.38 3.75 27.55
CA HIS A 594 0.47 3.93 26.10
C HIS A 594 1.76 3.28 25.57
N GLY A 595 1.64 2.55 24.47
CA GLY A 595 2.78 2.03 23.70
C GLY A 595 3.07 2.88 22.46
N VAL A 596 3.95 2.41 21.58
CA VAL A 596 4.27 3.05 20.30
C VAL A 596 3.89 2.16 19.12
N SER A 597 3.09 2.67 18.19
CA SER A 597 2.66 1.98 16.97
C SER A 597 3.60 2.25 15.79
N LEU A 598 4.44 1.26 15.46
CA LEU A 598 5.37 1.33 14.32
C LEU A 598 4.64 1.43 12.97
N ASP A 599 3.50 0.74 12.82
CA ASP A 599 2.69 0.79 11.60
C ASP A 599 2.06 2.18 11.40
N ALA A 600 1.56 2.81 12.47
CA ALA A 600 1.00 4.16 12.40
C ALA A 600 2.08 5.21 12.10
N LEU A 601 3.28 5.11 12.69
CA LEU A 601 4.42 5.97 12.34
C LEU A 601 4.84 5.78 10.87
N THR A 602 4.91 4.54 10.41
CA THR A 602 5.36 4.19 9.05
C THR A 602 4.35 4.62 7.98
N ALA A 603 3.04 4.47 8.25
CA ALA A 603 1.98 5.04 7.44
C ALA A 603 2.00 6.59 7.50
N GLY A 604 2.26 7.15 8.68
CA GLY A 604 2.35 8.58 8.96
C GLY A 604 3.38 9.33 8.12
N MET A 605 4.47 8.68 7.71
CA MET A 605 5.43 9.24 6.76
C MET A 605 4.84 9.55 5.36
N ARG A 606 3.67 8.98 5.01
CA ARG A 606 2.96 9.31 3.75
C ARG A 606 1.96 10.47 3.92
N THR A 607 1.49 10.74 5.14
CA THR A 607 0.48 11.78 5.44
C THR A 607 1.04 13.03 6.09
N GLY A 608 2.26 12.97 6.65
CA GLY A 608 2.87 14.05 7.43
C GLY A 608 2.57 13.98 8.93
N ALA A 609 2.03 12.87 9.45
CA ALA A 609 1.67 12.75 10.87
C ALA A 609 2.86 12.93 11.84
N LEU A 610 4.12 12.75 11.39
CA LEU A 610 5.31 13.04 12.19
C LEU A 610 5.42 14.53 12.57
N ASP A 611 4.90 15.44 11.75
CA ASP A 611 4.83 16.88 12.05
C ASP A 611 4.04 17.13 13.34
N ASN A 612 2.99 16.32 13.54
CA ASN A 612 2.09 16.39 14.70
C ASN A 612 2.68 15.76 15.97
N VAL A 613 3.75 14.96 15.84
CA VAL A 613 4.42 14.26 16.95
C VAL A 613 5.71 14.95 17.39
N LEU A 614 6.46 15.55 16.46
CA LEU A 614 7.78 16.15 16.75
C LEU A 614 7.70 17.61 17.22
N PHE A 615 7.11 18.51 16.43
CA PHE A 615 6.92 19.93 16.77
C PHE A 615 5.71 20.47 15.97
N PRO A 616 4.48 20.37 16.48
CA PRO A 616 3.29 20.70 15.70
C PRO A 616 3.16 22.21 15.44
N ASP A 617 2.95 22.59 14.19
CA ASP A 617 2.54 23.94 13.78
C ASP A 617 1.05 24.18 14.08
N ASP A 618 0.71 25.29 14.76
CA ASP A 618 -0.65 25.65 15.20
C ASP A 618 -1.48 24.44 15.67
N PRO A 619 -1.08 23.80 16.79
CA PRO A 619 -1.76 22.62 17.31
C PRO A 619 -3.20 22.94 17.75
N VAL A 620 -3.50 24.19 18.12
CA VAL A 620 -4.83 24.61 18.58
C VAL A 620 -5.82 24.65 17.40
N ALA A 621 -5.46 25.22 16.25
CA ALA A 621 -6.33 25.23 15.07
C ALA A 621 -6.51 23.85 14.43
N ARG A 622 -5.57 22.92 14.65
CA ARG A 622 -5.58 21.56 14.07
C ARG A 622 -6.00 20.46 15.06
N ALA A 623 -6.54 20.82 16.22
CA ALA A 623 -6.72 19.95 17.37
C ALA A 623 -7.39 18.58 17.09
N PRO A 624 -8.54 18.48 16.39
CA PRO A 624 -9.22 17.18 16.21
C PRO A 624 -8.41 16.18 15.37
N GLY A 625 -7.68 16.67 14.36
CA GLY A 625 -6.79 15.82 13.54
C GLY A 625 -5.56 15.39 14.33
N LEU A 626 -4.91 16.33 15.02
CA LEU A 626 -3.72 16.08 15.83
C LEU A 626 -3.99 15.04 16.92
N LEU A 627 -5.11 15.15 17.64
CA LEU A 627 -5.49 14.20 18.69
C LEU A 627 -5.78 12.79 18.12
N ASN A 628 -6.34 12.69 16.91
CA ASN A 628 -6.56 11.41 16.25
C ASN A 628 -5.26 10.75 15.77
N ASP A 629 -4.32 11.51 15.22
CA ASP A 629 -2.98 11.02 14.87
C ASP A 629 -2.26 10.49 16.11
N LEU A 630 -2.31 11.23 17.23
CA LEU A 630 -1.69 10.79 18.50
C LEU A 630 -2.33 9.52 19.07
N ARG A 631 -3.66 9.37 19.00
CA ARG A 631 -4.36 8.12 19.39
C ARG A 631 -3.90 6.91 18.56
N ALA A 632 -3.57 7.11 17.28
CA ALA A 632 -3.09 6.05 16.38
C ALA A 632 -1.60 5.73 16.58
N VAL A 633 -0.76 6.74 16.78
CA VAL A 633 0.69 6.60 17.00
C VAL A 633 1.00 6.06 18.41
N PHE A 634 0.25 6.49 19.42
CA PHE A 634 0.42 6.07 20.81
C PHE A 634 -0.85 5.38 21.34
N PRO A 635 -1.16 4.15 20.89
CA PRO A 635 -2.34 3.41 21.35
C PRO A 635 -2.24 3.05 22.84
N ILE A 636 -3.39 2.86 23.49
CA ILE A 636 -3.45 2.37 24.87
C ILE A 636 -2.95 0.92 24.90
N VAL A 637 -1.92 0.66 25.70
CA VAL A 637 -1.31 -0.66 25.93
C VAL A 637 -1.19 -0.85 27.45
N PRO A 638 -2.00 -1.73 28.07
CA PRO A 638 -1.98 -1.93 29.51
C PRO A 638 -0.58 -2.28 30.04
N GLY A 639 -0.21 -1.70 31.18
CA GLY A 639 1.09 -1.94 31.83
C GLY A 639 2.30 -1.23 31.21
N ALA A 640 2.20 -0.70 29.97
CA ALA A 640 3.30 -0.04 29.28
C ALA A 640 3.62 1.35 29.86
N LEU A 641 4.91 1.71 29.83
CA LEU A 641 5.42 3.06 30.07
C LEU A 641 6.31 3.48 28.89
N THR A 642 5.82 4.43 28.11
CA THR A 642 6.57 5.10 27.05
C THR A 642 7.09 6.44 27.54
N PHE A 643 8.33 6.80 27.24
CA PHE A 643 8.82 8.18 27.38
C PHE A 643 9.91 8.50 26.36
N GLY A 644 10.14 9.77 26.06
CA GLY A 644 11.22 10.16 25.15
C GLY A 644 11.50 11.65 25.05
N PRO A 645 12.77 12.11 25.07
CA PRO A 645 13.10 13.49 24.73
C PRO A 645 12.93 13.76 23.24
N VAL A 646 12.55 15.00 22.91
CA VAL A 646 12.46 15.53 21.55
C VAL A 646 13.35 16.78 21.44
N LEU A 647 14.02 16.98 20.31
CA LEU A 647 14.98 18.05 20.06
C LEU A 647 14.79 18.62 18.64
N GLN A 648 14.86 19.94 18.49
CA GLN A 648 14.95 20.61 17.19
C GLN A 648 16.31 21.29 17.04
N LEU A 649 17.09 20.83 16.07
CA LEU A 649 18.41 21.36 15.74
C LEU A 649 18.37 22.12 14.42
N GLY A 650 19.02 23.28 14.36
CA GLY A 650 19.27 24.01 13.13
C GLY A 650 20.73 23.90 12.69
N TRP A 651 21.01 24.13 11.40
CA TRP A 651 22.35 24.40 10.91
C TRP A 651 22.36 25.47 9.81
N GLY A 652 23.46 26.24 9.75
CA GLY A 652 23.74 27.15 8.64
C GLY A 652 22.73 28.29 8.51
N THR A 653 22.27 28.85 9.64
CA THR A 653 21.21 29.90 9.68
C THR A 653 19.91 29.46 8.99
N GLY A 654 19.41 28.27 9.34
CA GLY A 654 18.11 27.75 8.85
C GLY A 654 18.15 27.07 7.49
N ILE A 655 19.34 26.77 6.95
CA ILE A 655 19.49 25.98 5.72
C ILE A 655 19.10 24.52 5.96
N VAL A 656 19.37 24.00 7.16
CA VAL A 656 18.97 22.66 7.60
C VAL A 656 18.25 22.77 8.93
N THR A 657 17.14 22.04 9.07
CA THR A 657 16.41 21.80 10.32
C THR A 657 16.31 20.29 10.53
N LEU A 658 16.60 19.82 11.73
CA LEU A 658 16.59 18.42 12.11
C LEU A 658 15.81 18.25 13.41
N SER A 659 14.59 17.75 13.31
CA SER A 659 13.74 17.39 14.44
C SER A 659 13.94 15.90 14.75
N LEU A 660 14.18 15.56 16.03
CA LEU A 660 14.47 14.20 16.48
C LEU A 660 13.77 13.91 17.80
N GLY A 661 12.97 12.85 17.87
CA GLY A 661 12.41 12.26 19.08
C GLY A 661 12.98 10.86 19.32
N LEU A 662 13.57 10.63 20.49
CA LEU A 662 14.02 9.30 20.92
C LEU A 662 13.04 8.76 21.94
N VAL A 663 12.16 7.85 21.51
CA VAL A 663 11.10 7.27 22.32
C VAL A 663 11.54 5.88 22.82
N VAL A 664 11.28 5.58 24.08
CA VAL A 664 11.65 4.33 24.74
C VAL A 664 10.41 3.77 25.42
N GLN A 665 10.04 2.52 25.10
CA GLN A 665 8.93 1.81 25.71
C GLN A 665 9.46 0.73 26.66
N PHE A 666 8.89 0.71 27.86
CA PHE A 666 9.06 -0.36 28.84
C PHE A 666 7.71 -1.04 29.09
N ASP A 667 7.73 -2.35 29.24
CA ASP A 667 6.54 -3.17 29.51
C ASP A 667 6.58 -3.68 30.96
N ASP A 668 5.42 -4.07 31.50
CA ASP A 668 5.19 -4.52 32.89
C ASP A 668 5.60 -3.53 34.01
N VAL A 669 5.86 -2.25 33.69
CA VAL A 669 6.29 -1.24 34.68
C VAL A 669 5.23 -0.95 35.75
N LEU A 670 3.96 -1.05 35.37
CA LEU A 670 2.80 -0.78 36.24
C LEU A 670 2.14 -2.09 36.74
N GLY A 671 2.70 -3.24 36.39
CA GLY A 671 2.13 -4.55 36.70
C GLY A 671 2.40 -5.00 38.14
N GLY A 672 1.41 -5.64 38.77
CA GLY A 672 1.60 -6.33 40.05
C GLY A 672 2.34 -7.68 39.95
N GLY A 673 2.75 -8.08 38.74
CA GLY A 673 3.49 -9.32 38.47
C GLY A 673 4.98 -9.17 38.76
N GLY A 674 5.58 -10.16 39.43
CA GLY A 674 6.98 -10.15 39.86
C GLY A 674 8.04 -10.27 38.76
N ALA A 675 7.73 -9.94 37.50
CA ALA A 675 8.67 -9.93 36.38
C ALA A 675 9.62 -8.71 36.42
N GLY A 676 9.10 -7.57 36.91
CA GLY A 676 9.82 -6.29 36.89
C GLY A 676 9.75 -5.57 35.53
N PRO A 677 10.14 -4.28 35.47
CA PRO A 677 10.07 -3.50 34.24
C PRO A 677 11.06 -4.03 33.21
N THR A 678 10.58 -4.34 32.01
CA THR A 678 11.41 -4.80 30.89
C THR A 678 11.44 -3.77 29.78
N LEU A 679 12.57 -3.63 29.09
CA LEU A 679 12.70 -2.77 27.91
C LEU A 679 12.20 -3.55 26.69
N SER A 680 11.10 -3.12 26.08
CA SER A 680 10.52 -3.77 24.89
C SER A 680 11.11 -3.19 23.61
N ARG A 681 10.99 -1.88 23.39
CA ARG A 681 11.48 -1.19 22.19
C ARG A 681 12.08 0.19 22.41
N ILE A 682 13.01 0.54 21.53
CA ILE A 682 13.52 1.90 21.34
C ILE A 682 13.08 2.35 19.95
N VAL A 683 12.53 3.56 19.80
CA VAL A 683 12.03 4.11 18.53
C VAL A 683 12.62 5.51 18.32
N LEU A 684 13.24 5.74 17.16
CA LEU A 684 13.76 7.02 16.72
C LEU A 684 12.82 7.62 15.67
N ILE A 685 12.10 8.67 16.04
CA ILE A 685 11.27 9.46 15.12
C ILE A 685 12.10 10.66 14.68
N GLY A 686 12.22 10.91 13.39
CA GLY A 686 13.11 11.95 12.86
C GLY A 686 12.56 12.64 11.63
N GLN A 687 12.98 13.89 11.44
CA GLN A 687 12.66 14.67 10.26
C GLN A 687 13.81 15.63 9.93
N LEU A 688 14.26 15.59 8.69
CA LEU A 688 15.32 16.45 8.15
C LEU A 688 14.74 17.33 7.04
N GLU A 689 14.62 18.64 7.28
CA GLU A 689 14.36 19.63 6.23
C GLU A 689 15.66 20.31 5.79
N VAL A 690 15.89 20.42 4.49
CA VAL A 690 16.90 21.29 3.88
C VAL A 690 16.19 22.31 2.99
N ARG A 691 16.34 23.61 3.28
CA ARG A 691 15.60 24.70 2.63
C ARG A 691 16.55 25.78 2.09
N LEU A 692 16.46 26.04 0.79
CA LEU A 692 17.24 27.09 0.12
C LEU A 692 16.34 27.94 -0.81
N PRO A 693 16.30 29.27 -0.68
CA PRO A 693 16.89 30.06 0.40
C PRO A 693 16.17 29.80 1.75
N PRO A 694 16.86 29.92 2.89
CA PRO A 694 16.29 29.77 4.23
C PRO A 694 15.51 31.04 4.64
N ILE A 695 14.51 31.41 3.85
CA ILE A 695 13.71 32.62 4.04
C ILE A 695 12.23 32.23 4.09
N GLU A 696 11.59 32.63 5.18
CA GLU A 696 10.17 32.42 5.43
C GLU A 696 9.30 33.26 4.47
N GLY A 697 8.10 32.78 4.13
CA GLY A 697 7.23 33.39 3.13
C GLY A 697 7.74 33.35 1.67
N VAL A 698 9.03 33.08 1.44
CA VAL A 698 9.63 32.93 0.10
C VAL A 698 9.56 31.46 -0.34
N PRO A 699 9.08 31.15 -1.56
CA PRO A 699 9.12 29.80 -2.11
C PRO A 699 10.56 29.26 -2.20
N ALA A 700 10.79 28.07 -1.62
CA ALA A 700 12.09 27.43 -1.65
C ALA A 700 12.45 26.96 -3.07
N LEU A 701 13.66 27.30 -3.53
CA LEU A 701 14.25 26.76 -4.76
C LEU A 701 14.70 25.31 -4.59
N VAL A 702 15.18 24.94 -3.39
CA VAL A 702 15.40 23.56 -2.99
C VAL A 702 14.68 23.33 -1.66
N ARG A 703 13.84 22.29 -1.62
CA ARG A 703 13.31 21.70 -0.41
C ARG A 703 13.61 20.20 -0.43
N LEU A 704 14.32 19.70 0.58
CA LEU A 704 14.45 18.26 0.82
C LEU A 704 13.88 18.00 2.21
N LEU A 705 12.72 17.37 2.30
CA LEU A 705 12.06 17.01 3.56
C LEU A 705 12.04 15.47 3.62
N VAL A 706 12.83 14.93 4.55
CA VAL A 706 12.99 13.49 4.77
C VAL A 706 12.43 13.14 6.14
N ASP A 707 11.30 12.43 6.15
CA ASP A 707 10.77 11.78 7.35
C ASP A 707 11.53 10.46 7.61
N ILE A 708 11.76 10.12 8.87
CA ILE A 708 12.56 8.97 9.30
C ILE A 708 11.87 8.30 10.50
N VAL A 709 11.76 6.97 10.46
CA VAL A 709 11.29 6.12 11.57
C VAL A 709 12.27 4.95 11.71
N GLY A 710 13.08 4.97 12.76
CA GLY A 710 13.93 3.84 13.17
C GLY A 710 13.40 3.17 14.43
N TRP A 711 13.68 1.88 14.62
CA TRP A 711 13.38 1.16 15.86
C TRP A 711 14.35 0.02 16.12
N PHE A 712 14.47 -0.35 17.38
CA PHE A 712 15.13 -1.56 17.85
C PHE A 712 14.18 -2.31 18.79
N GLU A 713 13.76 -3.51 18.38
CA GLU A 713 12.94 -4.42 19.16
C GLU A 713 13.83 -5.39 19.95
N VAL A 714 13.71 -5.40 21.27
CA VAL A 714 14.64 -6.12 22.16
C VAL A 714 14.35 -7.62 22.22
N SER A 715 13.08 -8.02 22.09
CA SER A 715 12.65 -9.43 22.09
C SER A 715 13.14 -10.20 20.88
N ASP A 716 12.91 -9.66 19.68
CA ASP A 716 13.29 -10.28 18.39
C ASP A 716 14.72 -9.94 17.95
N LEU A 717 15.41 -9.04 18.67
CA LEU A 717 16.67 -8.43 18.29
C LEU A 717 16.66 -7.90 16.85
N GLU A 718 15.65 -7.07 16.54
CA GLU A 718 15.46 -6.50 15.19
C GLU A 718 15.65 -4.98 15.18
N LEU A 719 16.57 -4.52 14.33
CA LEU A 719 16.77 -3.13 13.96
C LEU A 719 16.03 -2.83 12.65
N GLY A 720 15.05 -1.93 12.69
CA GLY A 720 14.42 -1.35 11.50
C GLY A 720 14.79 0.13 11.33
N ILE A 721 14.96 0.57 10.09
CA ILE A 721 15.02 2.01 9.74
C ILE A 721 14.29 2.21 8.42
N ASP A 722 13.21 3.00 8.42
CA ASP A 722 12.58 3.51 7.21
C ASP A 722 12.77 5.03 7.13
N ALA A 723 12.95 5.54 5.91
CA ALA A 723 13.05 6.97 5.64
C ALA A 723 12.43 7.31 4.27
N ARG A 724 11.88 8.52 4.13
CA ARG A 724 11.04 8.86 2.98
C ARG A 724 11.12 10.34 2.62
N LEU A 725 11.29 10.64 1.33
CA LEU A 725 11.09 11.99 0.79
C LEU A 725 9.59 12.34 0.73
N ARG A 726 9.20 13.42 1.40
CA ARG A 726 7.90 14.10 1.30
C ARG A 726 8.11 15.52 0.76
N ASP A 727 7.15 16.06 0.02
CA ASP A 727 7.09 17.46 -0.45
C ASP A 727 8.41 18.08 -0.92
N SER A 728 9.25 17.27 -1.56
CA SER A 728 10.64 17.58 -1.85
C SER A 728 10.82 17.96 -3.32
N HIS A 729 11.57 19.02 -3.60
CA HIS A 729 11.81 19.52 -4.94
C HIS A 729 13.13 20.27 -5.12
N VAL A 730 13.63 20.28 -6.35
CA VAL A 730 14.78 21.10 -6.79
C VAL A 730 14.37 21.90 -8.03
N SER A 731 14.41 23.22 -7.94
CA SER A 731 13.96 24.16 -8.98
C SER A 731 12.52 23.89 -9.48
N GLY A 732 11.65 23.43 -8.58
CA GLY A 732 10.27 23.03 -8.89
C GLY A 732 10.13 21.64 -9.52
N LEU A 733 11.21 20.87 -9.67
CA LEU A 733 11.14 19.45 -10.05
C LEU A 733 10.89 18.59 -8.80
N PRO A 734 9.75 17.89 -8.68
CA PRO A 734 9.49 17.01 -7.53
C PRO A 734 10.48 15.84 -7.50
N LEU A 735 10.89 15.47 -6.29
CA LEU A 735 11.79 14.36 -5.99
C LEU A 735 11.04 13.26 -5.23
N THR A 736 11.28 12.00 -5.60
CA THR A 736 10.73 10.82 -4.94
C THR A 736 11.84 9.91 -4.42
N GLY A 737 11.54 9.12 -3.40
CA GLY A 737 12.43 8.07 -2.90
C GLY A 737 12.10 7.65 -1.48
N SER A 738 12.21 6.35 -1.20
CA SER A 738 12.29 5.78 0.15
C SER A 738 13.63 5.08 0.38
N LEU A 739 14.01 4.91 1.64
CA LEU A 739 15.07 4.05 2.12
C LEU A 739 14.48 3.15 3.21
N THR A 740 14.84 1.87 3.19
CA THR A 740 14.40 0.87 4.16
C THR A 740 15.55 -0.06 4.51
N VAL A 741 15.75 -0.29 5.81
CA VAL A 741 16.73 -1.21 6.39
C VAL A 741 16.00 -2.13 7.35
N ARG A 742 16.32 -3.43 7.31
CA ARG A 742 16.00 -4.39 8.37
C ARG A 742 17.24 -5.23 8.66
N ALA A 743 17.59 -5.35 9.93
CA ALA A 743 18.65 -6.23 10.40
C ALA A 743 18.15 -6.99 11.64
N ARG A 744 17.93 -8.31 11.50
CA ARG A 744 17.56 -9.19 12.61
C ARG A 744 18.78 -9.99 13.05
N PHE A 745 18.98 -10.11 14.36
CA PHE A 745 20.07 -10.86 14.99
C PHE A 745 19.52 -12.14 15.66
N GLY A 746 20.37 -12.92 16.34
CA GLY A 746 19.97 -14.17 16.99
C GLY A 746 19.89 -15.37 16.03
N ASP A 747 18.95 -16.31 16.29
CA ASP A 747 18.90 -17.64 15.67
C ASP A 747 18.56 -17.67 14.16
N ARG A 748 18.10 -16.56 13.58
CA ARG A 748 17.81 -16.42 12.14
C ARG A 748 18.30 -15.06 11.62
N PRO A 749 19.61 -14.85 11.49
CA PRO A 749 20.15 -13.56 11.10
C PRO A 749 19.72 -13.21 9.67
N THR A 750 19.22 -11.99 9.48
CA THR A 750 18.73 -11.51 8.17
C THR A 750 19.08 -10.04 8.01
N PHE A 751 19.64 -9.65 6.86
CA PHE A 751 19.94 -8.26 6.54
C PHE A 751 19.40 -7.90 5.15
N VAL A 752 18.61 -6.83 5.09
CA VAL A 752 18.23 -6.16 3.84
C VAL A 752 18.34 -4.64 3.99
N MET A 753 18.84 -3.98 2.94
CA MET A 753 18.81 -2.54 2.75
C MET A 753 18.33 -2.24 1.33
N ALA A 754 17.35 -1.38 1.19
CA ALA A 754 16.87 -0.91 -0.11
C ALA A 754 16.73 0.61 -0.12
N VAL A 755 17.05 1.21 -1.26
CA VAL A 755 16.88 2.64 -1.55
C VAL A 755 16.13 2.71 -2.87
N GLY A 756 14.87 3.14 -2.82
CA GLY A 756 13.92 2.97 -3.92
C GLY A 756 13.38 1.55 -4.06
N GLY A 757 13.55 0.66 -3.09
CA GLY A 757 13.04 -0.72 -3.13
C GLY A 757 13.90 -1.71 -3.92
N PHE A 758 13.33 -2.87 -4.24
CA PHE A 758 14.05 -4.07 -4.69
C PHE A 758 13.91 -4.37 -6.20
N HIS A 759 14.63 -5.39 -6.67
CA HIS A 759 14.53 -5.95 -8.02
C HIS A 759 13.16 -6.64 -8.24
N PRO A 760 12.47 -6.44 -9.38
CA PRO A 760 11.10 -6.95 -9.57
C PRO A 760 10.92 -8.48 -9.42
N ALA A 761 11.96 -9.26 -9.71
CA ALA A 761 11.96 -10.72 -9.59
C ALA A 761 12.52 -11.26 -8.25
N PHE A 762 12.82 -10.39 -7.27
CA PHE A 762 13.36 -10.81 -5.98
C PHE A 762 12.23 -11.05 -4.96
N THR A 763 12.03 -12.30 -4.57
CA THR A 763 10.90 -12.75 -3.72
C THR A 763 11.26 -13.02 -2.26
N ASP A 764 12.56 -13.08 -1.93
CA ASP A 764 13.06 -13.38 -0.57
C ASP A 764 13.06 -12.12 0.31
N LEU A 765 11.87 -11.57 0.52
CA LEU A 765 11.63 -10.32 1.22
C LEU A 765 11.15 -10.58 2.66
N PRO A 766 11.80 -9.99 3.68
CA PRO A 766 11.27 -9.99 5.05
C PRO A 766 9.82 -9.48 5.14
N PRO A 767 8.98 -10.06 6.01
CA PRO A 767 7.64 -9.55 6.28
C PRO A 767 7.71 -8.16 6.93
N GLY A 768 6.66 -7.35 6.80
CA GLY A 768 6.59 -6.01 7.41
C GLY A 768 7.41 -4.92 6.69
N LEU A 769 7.78 -5.13 5.43
CA LEU A 769 8.37 -4.09 4.59
C LEU A 769 7.28 -3.17 3.99
N PRO A 770 7.32 -1.84 4.21
CA PRO A 770 6.31 -0.93 3.66
C PRO A 770 6.49 -0.68 2.15
N PRO A 771 5.44 -0.22 1.44
CA PRO A 771 5.50 0.10 0.02
C PRO A 771 6.58 1.14 -0.32
N GLN A 772 7.54 0.73 -1.15
CA GLN A 772 8.72 1.51 -1.52
C GLN A 772 8.48 2.42 -2.72
N ASP A 773 8.91 3.68 -2.62
CA ASP A 773 8.82 4.66 -3.71
C ASP A 773 10.20 4.76 -4.39
N ARG A 774 10.26 4.54 -5.71
CA ARG A 774 11.52 4.59 -6.48
C ARG A 774 12.20 5.96 -6.34
N ILE A 775 13.53 5.98 -6.26
CA ILE A 775 14.33 7.22 -6.26
C ILE A 775 14.15 7.89 -7.62
N GLY A 776 13.71 9.14 -7.67
CA GLY A 776 13.35 9.71 -8.97
C GLY A 776 13.05 11.20 -9.00
N PHE A 777 12.79 11.68 -10.21
CA PHE A 777 12.24 13.01 -10.47
C PHE A 777 11.37 13.01 -11.72
N ALA A 778 10.36 13.89 -11.75
CA ALA A 778 9.47 14.08 -12.88
C ALA A 778 9.53 15.52 -13.42
N LEU A 779 10.14 15.72 -14.58
CA LEU A 779 10.11 16.97 -15.34
C LEU A 779 8.82 17.03 -16.17
N VAL A 780 7.91 17.95 -15.84
CA VAL A 780 6.72 18.25 -16.63
C VAL A 780 6.80 19.69 -17.15
N ARG A 781 6.78 19.86 -18.47
CA ARG A 781 6.83 21.18 -19.14
C ARG A 781 5.86 21.23 -20.31
N GLY A 782 4.63 21.66 -20.03
CA GLY A 782 3.56 21.71 -21.03
C GLY A 782 3.18 20.31 -21.52
N LYS A 783 3.49 19.99 -22.78
CA LYS A 783 3.22 18.69 -23.40
C LYS A 783 4.42 17.71 -23.37
N LEU A 784 5.52 18.08 -22.69
CA LEU A 784 6.66 17.20 -22.43
C LEU A 784 6.60 16.70 -20.98
N ARG A 785 6.63 15.38 -20.78
CA ARG A 785 6.92 14.71 -19.49
C ARG A 785 8.18 13.87 -19.67
N ALA A 786 9.15 14.04 -18.79
CA ALA A 786 10.33 13.18 -18.69
C ALA A 786 10.49 12.74 -17.24
N GLU A 787 10.78 11.46 -17.03
CA GLU A 787 10.70 10.83 -15.70
C GLU A 787 11.84 9.84 -15.53
N LEU A 788 12.60 10.01 -14.46
CA LEU A 788 13.64 9.09 -14.02
C LEU A 788 13.14 8.38 -12.76
N ALA A 789 13.22 7.05 -12.74
CA ALA A 789 12.98 6.23 -11.56
C ALA A 789 14.10 5.18 -11.43
N ALA A 790 14.67 5.03 -10.24
CA ALA A 790 15.79 4.14 -9.96
C ALA A 790 15.67 3.48 -8.58
N TYR A 791 16.44 2.41 -8.37
CA TYR A 791 16.58 1.73 -7.10
C TYR A 791 17.93 1.05 -6.95
N LEU A 792 18.32 0.81 -5.70
CA LEU A 792 19.46 0.00 -5.29
C LEU A 792 19.08 -0.79 -4.04
N ALA A 793 19.37 -2.09 -3.99
CA ALA A 793 19.20 -2.88 -2.78
C ALA A 793 20.37 -3.84 -2.56
N ILE A 794 20.60 -4.19 -1.30
CA ILE A 794 21.65 -5.09 -0.82
C ILE A 794 21.00 -6.04 0.19
N THR A 795 21.24 -7.33 0.04
CA THR A 795 20.85 -8.37 1.00
C THR A 795 22.09 -9.15 1.45
N SER A 796 21.95 -10.08 2.39
CA SER A 796 23.06 -10.96 2.81
C SER A 796 23.75 -11.70 1.64
N ASN A 797 23.05 -11.94 0.54
CA ASN A 797 23.50 -12.75 -0.60
C ASN A 797 23.36 -12.08 -1.98
N THR A 798 22.76 -10.89 -2.09
CA THR A 798 22.55 -10.19 -3.37
C THR A 798 22.91 -8.71 -3.36
N PHE A 799 23.32 -8.21 -4.52
CA PHE A 799 23.35 -6.79 -4.86
C PHE A 799 22.39 -6.54 -6.02
N GLN A 800 21.58 -5.50 -5.92
CA GLN A 800 20.47 -5.22 -6.82
C GLN A 800 20.51 -3.74 -7.23
N VAL A 801 20.34 -3.44 -8.52
CA VAL A 801 20.29 -2.05 -8.99
C VAL A 801 19.48 -1.97 -10.28
N GLY A 802 18.66 -0.94 -10.43
CA GLY A 802 17.93 -0.71 -11.67
C GLY A 802 17.56 0.75 -11.84
N ALA A 803 17.36 1.15 -13.10
CA ALA A 803 16.99 2.51 -13.47
C ALA A 803 16.15 2.51 -14.75
N GLN A 804 15.22 3.45 -14.84
CA GLN A 804 14.40 3.70 -16.01
C GLN A 804 14.26 5.20 -16.24
N VAL A 805 14.57 5.64 -17.46
CA VAL A 805 14.16 6.92 -18.01
C VAL A 805 12.98 6.68 -18.95
N SER A 806 11.95 7.51 -18.85
CA SER A 806 10.89 7.61 -19.86
C SER A 806 10.64 9.06 -20.27
N VAL A 807 10.25 9.26 -21.52
CA VAL A 807 9.96 10.57 -22.12
C VAL A 807 8.71 10.46 -22.98
N ARG A 808 7.75 11.35 -22.75
CA ARG A 808 6.50 11.48 -23.51
C ARG A 808 6.37 12.93 -24.00
N ALA A 809 6.14 13.11 -25.31
CA ALA A 809 5.94 14.41 -25.92
C ALA A 809 4.73 14.38 -26.88
N GLU A 810 3.87 15.39 -26.84
CA GLU A 810 2.78 15.57 -27.81
C GLU A 810 2.95 16.85 -28.65
N VAL A 811 2.94 16.72 -29.97
CA VAL A 811 3.10 17.84 -30.92
C VAL A 811 2.15 17.63 -32.12
N MET A 812 1.31 18.63 -32.41
CA MET A 812 0.43 18.67 -33.60
C MET A 812 -0.47 17.43 -33.83
N GLY A 813 -0.83 16.71 -32.76
CA GLY A 813 -1.65 15.49 -32.82
C GLY A 813 -0.86 14.19 -32.94
N PHE A 814 0.46 14.27 -33.12
CA PHE A 814 1.38 13.16 -32.90
C PHE A 814 1.75 13.06 -31.42
N ARG A 815 1.88 11.83 -30.93
CA ARG A 815 2.48 11.49 -29.64
C ARG A 815 3.76 10.71 -29.92
N VAL A 816 4.82 11.08 -29.22
CA VAL A 816 6.09 10.36 -29.20
C VAL A 816 6.32 9.89 -27.77
N GLU A 817 6.54 8.58 -27.59
CA GLU A 817 6.96 8.01 -26.32
C GLU A 817 8.29 7.30 -26.50
N ALA A 818 9.18 7.38 -25.52
CA ALA A 818 10.43 6.65 -25.49
C ALA A 818 10.77 6.22 -24.07
N TYR A 819 11.37 5.04 -23.92
CA TYR A 819 11.87 4.55 -22.64
C TYR A 819 13.19 3.80 -22.82
N LEU A 820 14.04 3.91 -21.80
CA LEU A 820 15.27 3.15 -21.62
C LEU A 820 15.36 2.79 -20.15
N GLY A 821 15.49 1.51 -19.84
CA GLY A 821 15.78 1.08 -18.48
C GLY A 821 16.45 -0.28 -18.42
N PHE A 822 17.00 -0.58 -17.25
CA PHE A 822 17.52 -1.89 -16.90
C PHE A 822 17.18 -2.22 -15.44
N ASP A 823 17.02 -3.50 -15.16
CA ASP A 823 16.98 -4.07 -13.80
C ASP A 823 18.10 -5.10 -13.73
N ALA A 824 18.96 -5.02 -12.71
CA ALA A 824 20.10 -5.92 -12.51
C ALA A 824 20.06 -6.59 -11.14
N LEU A 825 20.32 -7.89 -11.13
CA LEU A 825 20.40 -8.75 -9.96
C LEU A 825 21.73 -9.52 -9.99
N PHE A 826 22.54 -9.31 -8.96
CA PHE A 826 23.80 -10.02 -8.72
C PHE A 826 23.62 -10.89 -7.49
N VAL A 827 23.90 -12.18 -7.60
CA VAL A 827 23.84 -13.17 -6.52
C VAL A 827 25.26 -13.65 -6.27
N PHE A 828 25.73 -13.66 -5.01
CA PHE A 828 27.12 -14.01 -4.68
C PHE A 828 27.33 -15.51 -4.44
N GLU A 829 26.34 -16.20 -3.87
CA GLU A 829 26.44 -17.58 -3.37
C GLU A 829 25.25 -18.44 -3.85
N PRO A 830 25.41 -19.76 -4.06
CA PRO A 830 26.65 -20.55 -3.92
C PRO A 830 27.62 -20.39 -5.10
N ARG A 831 27.28 -19.56 -6.09
CA ARG A 831 28.16 -19.11 -7.19
C ARG A 831 27.85 -17.66 -7.51
N PHE A 832 28.88 -16.86 -7.75
CA PHE A 832 28.68 -15.51 -8.27
C PHE A 832 28.02 -15.60 -9.66
N HIS A 833 26.82 -15.04 -9.76
CA HIS A 833 25.98 -15.01 -10.96
C HIS A 833 25.32 -13.63 -11.06
N PHE A 834 25.10 -13.14 -12.28
CA PHE A 834 24.28 -11.97 -12.50
C PHE A 834 23.30 -12.18 -13.64
N THR A 835 22.19 -11.46 -13.55
CA THR A 835 21.18 -11.29 -14.60
C THR A 835 20.88 -9.80 -14.74
N ILE A 836 20.81 -9.28 -15.97
CA ILE A 836 20.44 -7.90 -16.27
C ILE A 836 19.36 -7.89 -17.36
N ASP A 837 18.16 -7.46 -17.00
CA ASP A 837 17.04 -7.24 -17.91
C ASP A 837 17.08 -5.81 -18.45
N PHE A 838 17.31 -5.65 -19.75
CA PHE A 838 17.28 -4.39 -20.48
C PHE A 838 15.94 -4.20 -21.21
N ARG A 839 15.36 -3.02 -21.09
CA ARG A 839 14.17 -2.58 -21.85
C ARG A 839 14.42 -1.26 -22.56
N VAL A 840 14.23 -1.25 -23.87
CA VAL A 840 14.29 -0.05 -24.71
C VAL A 840 13.02 0.03 -25.54
N GLY A 841 12.54 1.25 -25.81
CA GLY A 841 11.53 1.44 -26.82
C GLY A 841 11.34 2.89 -27.22
N ALA A 842 10.79 3.08 -28.42
CA ALA A 842 10.31 4.35 -28.93
C ALA A 842 9.08 4.10 -29.82
N SER A 843 8.02 4.89 -29.64
CA SER A 843 6.83 4.85 -30.48
C SER A 843 6.42 6.24 -30.96
N ILE A 844 5.81 6.28 -32.14
CA ILE A 844 5.25 7.47 -32.77
C ILE A 844 3.84 7.11 -33.22
N SER A 845 2.84 7.78 -32.66
CA SER A 845 1.43 7.54 -32.95
C SER A 845 0.67 8.82 -33.26
N TYR A 846 -0.43 8.70 -34.00
CA TYR A 846 -1.30 9.80 -34.38
C TYR A 846 -2.74 9.53 -33.90
N LYS A 847 -3.20 10.32 -32.93
CA LYS A 847 -4.48 10.15 -32.20
C LYS A 847 -4.65 8.80 -31.50
N LYS A 848 -5.04 7.74 -32.24
CA LYS A 848 -5.26 6.36 -31.77
C LYS A 848 -4.55 5.31 -32.66
N TRP A 849 -3.85 5.73 -33.70
CA TRP A 849 -3.17 4.84 -34.65
C TRP A 849 -1.66 4.91 -34.44
N ASP A 850 -1.04 3.78 -34.13
CA ASP A 850 0.42 3.68 -34.00
C ASP A 850 1.05 3.62 -35.40
N PHE A 851 1.84 4.65 -35.74
CA PHE A 851 2.42 4.82 -37.06
C PHE A 851 3.75 4.06 -37.18
N ALA A 852 4.57 4.12 -36.13
CA ALA A 852 5.77 3.31 -35.99
C ALA A 852 6.09 3.03 -34.51
N SER A 853 6.63 1.85 -34.22
CA SER A 853 7.19 1.51 -32.91
C SER A 853 8.48 0.69 -33.07
N VAL A 854 9.38 0.83 -32.12
CA VAL A 854 10.53 -0.06 -31.92
C VAL A 854 10.53 -0.39 -30.44
N ARG A 855 10.52 -1.67 -30.09
CA ARG A 855 10.55 -2.17 -28.71
C ARG A 855 11.61 -3.27 -28.63
N PHE A 856 12.50 -3.20 -27.66
CA PHE A 856 13.50 -4.25 -27.39
C PHE A 856 13.41 -4.65 -25.91
N ARG A 857 13.38 -5.96 -25.67
CA ARG A 857 13.62 -6.56 -24.35
C ARG A 857 14.73 -7.60 -24.49
N GLY A 858 15.72 -7.54 -23.62
CA GLY A 858 16.80 -8.52 -23.59
C GLY A 858 17.32 -8.78 -22.19
N ASN A 859 17.52 -10.04 -21.86
CA ASN A 859 18.05 -10.57 -20.62
C ASN A 859 19.51 -11.01 -20.84
N LEU A 860 20.44 -10.46 -20.06
CA LEU A 860 21.87 -10.74 -20.13
C LEU A 860 22.35 -11.43 -18.84
N THR A 861 22.79 -12.69 -18.98
CA THR A 861 23.31 -13.50 -17.87
C THR A 861 24.83 -13.64 -17.91
N GLY A 862 25.45 -13.85 -16.74
CA GLY A 862 26.87 -14.16 -16.58
C GLY A 862 27.23 -14.44 -15.11
N PRO A 863 28.52 -14.37 -14.71
CA PRO A 863 29.72 -14.32 -15.55
C PRO A 863 30.16 -15.72 -16.04
N GLY A 864 31.13 -15.76 -16.95
CA GLY A 864 31.69 -17.00 -17.52
C GLY A 864 31.18 -17.22 -18.93
N ARG A 865 30.14 -18.06 -19.10
CA ARG A 865 29.35 -18.08 -20.33
C ARG A 865 28.32 -16.95 -20.22
N TRP A 866 28.60 -15.86 -20.91
CA TRP A 866 27.64 -14.79 -21.13
C TRP A 866 26.56 -15.30 -22.07
N GLN A 867 25.29 -14.96 -21.81
CA GLN A 867 24.20 -15.22 -22.73
C GLN A 867 23.22 -14.06 -22.73
N LEU A 868 23.01 -13.48 -23.91
CA LEU A 868 22.01 -12.46 -24.21
C LEU A 868 20.83 -13.12 -24.94
N THR A 869 19.68 -13.17 -24.28
CA THR A 869 18.41 -13.62 -24.89
C THR A 869 17.43 -12.45 -24.98
N GLY A 870 16.59 -12.37 -26.00
CA GLY A 870 15.64 -11.27 -26.14
C GLY A 870 14.94 -11.21 -27.49
N TYR A 871 14.13 -10.17 -27.68
CA TYR A 871 13.46 -9.86 -28.94
C TYR A 871 13.36 -8.35 -29.17
N ALA A 872 13.40 -7.96 -30.44
CA ALA A 872 13.10 -6.60 -30.90
C ALA A 872 11.89 -6.60 -31.83
N THR A 873 10.78 -5.98 -31.42
CA THR A 873 9.58 -5.74 -32.25
C THR A 873 9.69 -4.39 -32.93
N VAL A 874 9.57 -4.37 -34.27
CA VAL A 874 9.48 -3.13 -35.07
C VAL A 874 8.11 -3.05 -35.73
N THR A 875 7.26 -2.14 -35.25
CA THR A 875 5.95 -1.81 -35.86
C THR A 875 6.14 -0.73 -36.92
N ILE A 876 5.57 -0.90 -38.11
CA ILE A 876 5.36 0.20 -39.08
C ILE A 876 3.97 0.04 -39.71
N LEU A 877 3.13 1.08 -39.61
CA LEU A 877 1.78 1.13 -40.21
C LEU A 877 0.88 -0.09 -39.86
N GLY A 878 1.00 -0.61 -38.63
CA GLY A 878 0.26 -1.80 -38.17
C GLY A 878 0.88 -3.15 -38.55
N PHE A 879 2.04 -3.18 -39.22
CA PHE A 879 2.82 -4.39 -39.46
C PHE A 879 3.93 -4.50 -38.41
N ASP A 880 3.87 -5.51 -37.55
CA ASP A 880 4.93 -5.84 -36.58
C ASP A 880 5.95 -6.81 -37.19
N LYS A 881 7.23 -6.52 -36.97
CA LYS A 881 8.36 -7.40 -37.31
C LYS A 881 9.21 -7.67 -36.07
N ASP A 882 9.11 -8.88 -35.55
CA ASP A 882 9.97 -9.37 -34.48
C ASP A 882 11.33 -9.87 -35.00
N VAL A 883 12.37 -9.64 -34.20
CA VAL A 883 13.75 -10.06 -34.40
C VAL A 883 14.27 -10.62 -33.09
N ASP A 884 14.34 -11.94 -32.98
CA ASP A 884 14.91 -12.62 -31.81
C ASP A 884 16.43 -12.45 -31.73
N VAL A 885 16.95 -12.39 -30.51
CA VAL A 885 18.38 -12.33 -30.19
C VAL A 885 18.68 -13.45 -29.20
N ASN A 886 19.60 -14.34 -29.53
CA ASN A 886 20.06 -15.41 -28.63
C ASN A 886 21.56 -15.67 -28.87
N GLU A 887 22.38 -14.77 -28.35
CA GLU A 887 23.83 -14.79 -28.50
C GLU A 887 24.50 -15.25 -27.20
N ALA A 888 25.53 -16.10 -27.30
CA ALA A 888 26.25 -16.59 -26.12
C ALA A 888 27.75 -16.75 -26.38
N TRP A 889 28.56 -16.23 -25.47
CA TRP A 889 30.02 -16.16 -25.61
C TRP A 889 30.74 -16.39 -24.27
N GLY A 890 32.03 -16.73 -24.35
CA GLY A 890 32.81 -17.15 -23.19
C GLY A 890 32.52 -18.60 -22.76
N ALA A 891 33.37 -19.13 -21.89
CA ALA A 891 33.25 -20.50 -21.39
C ALA A 891 32.53 -20.51 -20.04
N ALA A 892 31.66 -21.51 -19.82
CA ALA A 892 31.14 -21.78 -18.49
C ALA A 892 32.31 -22.00 -17.52
N PRO A 893 32.30 -21.46 -16.28
CA PRO A 893 33.45 -21.55 -15.38
C PRO A 893 33.79 -23.01 -15.06
N ALA A 894 34.84 -23.53 -15.69
CA ALA A 894 35.46 -24.78 -15.28
C ALA A 894 36.21 -24.48 -13.97
N THR A 895 35.60 -24.81 -12.83
CA THR A 895 36.17 -24.54 -11.51
C THR A 895 37.03 -25.72 -11.04
N PRO A 896 38.37 -25.67 -11.16
CA PRO A 896 39.20 -26.30 -10.16
C PRO A 896 38.96 -25.54 -8.86
N LEU A 897 38.11 -26.09 -7.99
CA LEU A 897 37.85 -25.52 -6.66
C LEU A 897 39.22 -25.38 -5.97
N PRO A 898 39.64 -24.17 -5.55
CA PRO A 898 40.96 -23.97 -4.97
C PRO A 898 41.11 -24.84 -3.72
N ASN A 899 42.23 -25.56 -3.63
CA ASN A 899 42.48 -26.47 -2.53
C ASN A 899 42.88 -25.67 -1.27
N VAL A 900 42.19 -25.92 -0.16
CA VAL A 900 42.42 -25.29 1.15
C VAL A 900 42.75 -26.36 2.18
N ALA A 901 43.81 -26.12 2.96
CA ALA A 901 44.15 -26.96 4.11
C ALA A 901 43.19 -26.65 5.26
N VAL A 902 42.17 -27.50 5.42
CA VAL A 902 41.07 -27.32 6.36
C VAL A 902 41.61 -27.42 7.78
N LEU A 903 42.47 -28.41 8.06
CA LEU A 903 43.07 -28.59 9.37
C LEU A 903 43.89 -27.36 9.80
N SER A 904 44.65 -26.75 8.88
CA SER A 904 45.49 -25.60 9.22
C SER A 904 44.66 -24.36 9.54
N ARG A 905 43.51 -24.17 8.89
CA ARG A 905 42.56 -23.08 9.21
C ARG A 905 41.84 -23.29 10.54
N VAL A 906 41.46 -24.52 10.87
CA VAL A 906 40.86 -24.87 12.17
C VAL A 906 41.86 -24.68 13.31
N VAL A 907 43.10 -25.14 13.14
CA VAL A 907 44.19 -24.88 14.10
C VAL A 907 44.46 -23.38 14.23
N GLN A 908 44.50 -22.63 13.13
CA GLN A 908 44.67 -21.18 13.17
C GLN A 908 43.55 -20.48 13.96
N ALA A 909 42.29 -20.86 13.75
CA ALA A 909 41.16 -20.31 14.47
C ALA A 909 41.24 -20.61 15.98
N LEU A 910 41.48 -21.88 16.35
CA LEU A 910 41.63 -22.29 17.76
C LEU A 910 42.92 -21.75 18.43
N THR A 911 43.83 -21.14 17.67
CA THR A 911 45.01 -20.42 18.19
C THR A 911 44.73 -18.93 18.45
N SER A 912 43.61 -18.37 17.97
CA SER A 912 43.22 -16.99 18.33
C SER A 912 42.70 -16.91 19.76
N ALA A 913 42.99 -15.81 20.46
CA ALA A 913 42.41 -15.56 21.78
C ALA A 913 40.88 -15.46 21.73
N ASP A 914 40.32 -14.91 20.63
CA ASP A 914 38.86 -14.75 20.44
C ASP A 914 38.10 -16.09 20.35
N ALA A 915 38.80 -17.20 20.10
CA ALA A 915 38.23 -18.54 20.10
C ALA A 915 38.00 -19.10 21.51
N TRP A 916 38.51 -18.45 22.56
CA TRP A 916 38.51 -18.94 23.93
C TRP A 916 37.77 -17.96 24.87
N GLN A 917 36.67 -18.43 25.47
CA GLN A 917 35.86 -17.65 26.40
C GLN A 917 35.87 -18.29 27.80
N ALA A 918 36.17 -17.47 28.82
CA ALA A 918 36.01 -17.84 30.22
C ALA A 918 34.65 -17.37 30.74
N SER A 919 33.97 -18.21 31.50
CA SER A 919 32.69 -17.90 32.16
C SER A 919 32.76 -18.21 33.66
N LEU A 920 32.09 -17.37 34.47
CA LEU A 920 32.06 -17.50 35.92
C LEU A 920 31.07 -18.60 36.37
N PRO A 921 31.31 -19.25 37.53
CA PRO A 921 30.37 -20.22 38.09
C PRO A 921 29.04 -19.55 38.49
N ALA A 922 27.95 -20.30 38.40
CA ALA A 922 26.70 -19.95 39.06
C ALA A 922 26.87 -20.05 40.59
N GLY A 923 26.97 -18.90 41.26
CA GLY A 923 27.20 -18.82 42.71
C GLY A 923 28.67 -19.01 43.11
N PRO A 924 29.55 -18.00 42.90
CA PRO A 924 30.92 -18.06 43.39
C PRO A 924 30.97 -18.08 44.93
N LEU A 925 31.52 -19.15 45.50
CA LEU A 925 31.69 -19.31 46.96
C LEU A 925 32.65 -18.28 47.57
N VAL A 926 33.55 -17.71 46.77
CA VAL A 926 34.46 -16.61 47.15
C VAL A 926 34.66 -15.68 45.95
N THR A 927 34.72 -14.37 46.20
CA THR A 927 35.12 -13.39 45.19
C THR A 927 36.65 -13.29 45.16
N LEU A 928 37.27 -13.76 44.08
CA LEU A 928 38.71 -13.56 43.87
C LEU A 928 39.01 -12.11 43.48
N ARG A 929 40.22 -11.62 43.81
CA ARG A 929 40.71 -10.34 43.28
C ARG A 929 40.76 -10.43 41.75
N PRO A 930 40.25 -9.43 41.00
CA PRO A 930 40.41 -9.41 39.54
C PRO A 930 41.89 -9.38 39.18
N VAL A 931 42.27 -10.21 38.21
CA VAL A 931 43.59 -10.23 37.60
C VAL A 931 43.46 -9.54 36.24
N GLU A 932 44.26 -8.51 36.00
CA GLU A 932 44.38 -7.90 34.68
C GLU A 932 45.07 -8.90 33.75
N ALA A 933 44.31 -9.45 32.79
CA ALA A 933 44.86 -10.33 31.76
C ALA A 933 45.59 -9.50 30.70
N GLY A 934 46.72 -10.00 30.20
CA GLY A 934 47.42 -9.40 29.07
C GLY A 934 46.60 -9.47 27.77
N LEU A 935 46.96 -8.63 26.79
CA LEU A 935 46.39 -8.70 25.44
C LEU A 935 46.67 -10.08 24.82
N GLY A 936 45.63 -10.89 24.71
CA GLY A 936 45.69 -12.27 24.20
C GLY A 936 45.70 -13.37 25.28
N GLU A 937 45.62 -13.03 26.57
CA GLU A 937 45.53 -14.00 27.67
C GLU A 937 44.08 -14.23 28.11
N VAL A 938 43.69 -15.50 28.32
CA VAL A 938 42.35 -15.87 28.83
C VAL A 938 42.47 -16.45 30.23
N VAL A 939 42.03 -15.69 31.23
CA VAL A 939 42.07 -16.08 32.66
C VAL A 939 40.75 -16.72 33.06
N VAL A 940 40.80 -17.94 33.59
CA VAL A 940 39.61 -18.72 33.99
C VAL A 940 39.53 -18.78 35.52
N HIS A 941 38.33 -18.60 36.07
CA HIS A 941 38.07 -18.82 37.49
C HIS A 941 38.26 -20.32 37.85
N PRO A 942 38.81 -20.70 39.02
CA PRO A 942 39.07 -22.11 39.36
C PRO A 942 37.84 -23.03 39.42
N MET A 943 36.64 -22.45 39.54
CA MET A 943 35.34 -23.15 39.43
C MET A 943 34.55 -22.72 38.18
N GLY A 944 35.11 -21.87 37.33
CA GLY A 944 34.48 -21.41 36.10
C GLY A 944 34.50 -22.47 34.99
N ARG A 945 33.89 -22.13 33.86
CA ARG A 945 33.90 -22.94 32.64
C ARG A 945 34.70 -22.22 31.56
N LEU A 946 35.67 -22.93 30.97
CA LEU A 946 36.40 -22.53 29.78
C LEU A 946 35.70 -23.12 28.54
N GLN A 947 35.52 -22.29 27.52
CA GLN A 947 34.89 -22.66 26.27
C GLN A 947 35.83 -22.32 25.11
N ALA A 948 36.01 -23.26 24.19
CA ALA A 948 36.73 -23.07 22.93
C ALA A 948 35.74 -23.25 21.78
N ARG A 949 35.75 -22.35 20.79
CA ARG A 949 34.86 -22.40 19.61
C ARG A 949 35.61 -21.94 18.37
N GLN A 950 35.38 -22.62 17.25
CA GLN A 950 35.76 -22.14 15.92
C GLN A 950 34.57 -22.16 14.97
N THR A 951 34.65 -21.38 13.90
CA THR A 951 33.57 -21.19 12.90
C THR A 951 34.05 -21.48 11.48
N VAL A 952 35.11 -22.28 11.32
CA VAL A 952 35.73 -22.56 10.01
C VAL A 952 35.04 -23.72 9.31
N VAL A 953 34.82 -24.82 10.03
CA VAL A 953 34.05 -25.99 9.58
C VAL A 953 33.27 -26.60 10.75
N PRO A 954 32.14 -27.28 10.48
CA PRO A 954 31.54 -28.21 11.43
C PRO A 954 32.49 -29.38 11.72
N LEU A 955 32.52 -29.81 12.97
CA LEU A 955 33.27 -30.96 13.47
C LEU A 955 32.43 -32.24 13.35
N GLY A 956 33.08 -33.42 13.34
CA GLY A 956 32.40 -34.72 13.34
C GLY A 956 31.58 -35.07 12.09
N ILE A 957 31.67 -34.31 10.98
CA ILE A 957 31.00 -34.62 9.70
C ILE A 957 31.96 -34.71 8.51
N ASP A 958 31.54 -35.45 7.48
CA ASP A 958 32.22 -35.63 6.19
C ASP A 958 32.29 -34.30 5.38
N VAL A 959 33.28 -33.44 5.65
CA VAL A 959 33.48 -32.19 4.91
C VAL A 959 34.00 -32.50 3.50
N ALA A 960 33.18 -32.23 2.47
CA ALA A 960 33.52 -32.45 1.06
C ALA A 960 34.07 -31.18 0.38
N ARG A 961 33.73 -30.01 0.93
CA ARG A 961 34.08 -28.66 0.45
C ARG A 961 34.06 -27.66 1.60
N VAL A 962 34.61 -26.48 1.39
CA VAL A 962 34.54 -25.35 2.34
C VAL A 962 34.20 -24.12 1.52
N GLY A 963 32.95 -23.66 1.57
CA GLY A 963 32.41 -22.64 0.69
C GLY A 963 32.57 -23.02 -0.79
N ALA A 964 33.49 -22.34 -1.48
CA ALA A 964 33.87 -22.57 -2.89
C ALA A 964 35.24 -23.26 -3.06
N SER A 965 35.80 -23.86 -2.00
CA SER A 965 37.08 -24.58 -1.99
C SER A 965 36.90 -26.08 -1.77
N ARG A 966 37.90 -26.88 -2.16
CA ARG A 966 38.01 -28.30 -1.75
C ARG A 966 39.09 -28.47 -0.67
N PRO A 967 38.98 -29.47 0.22
CA PRO A 967 40.08 -29.78 1.12
C PRO A 967 41.32 -30.21 0.33
N SER A 968 42.49 -29.66 0.63
CA SER A 968 43.78 -30.25 0.18
C SER A 968 44.08 -31.57 0.89
N ASP A 969 43.45 -31.77 2.04
CA ASP A 969 43.85 -32.74 3.05
C ASP A 969 43.19 -34.13 2.82
N GLY A 970 42.20 -34.19 1.92
CA GLY A 970 41.51 -35.40 1.49
C GLY A 970 40.35 -35.12 0.53
N PRO A 971 39.84 -36.12 -0.23
CA PRO A 971 38.66 -35.96 -1.07
C PRO A 971 37.35 -35.80 -0.27
N ARG A 972 37.38 -36.22 0.99
CA ARG A 972 36.54 -35.81 2.11
C ARG A 972 37.44 -35.72 3.34
N TYR A 973 37.08 -34.88 4.30
CA TYR A 973 37.85 -34.68 5.52
C TYR A 973 36.93 -34.50 6.73
N THR A 974 37.25 -35.17 7.83
CA THR A 974 36.43 -35.18 9.05
C THR A 974 37.34 -34.83 10.22
N ILE A 975 36.92 -33.90 11.08
CA ILE A 975 37.67 -33.47 12.26
C ILE A 975 36.95 -33.98 13.50
N ASP A 976 37.47 -35.07 14.05
CA ASP A 976 36.98 -35.70 15.28
C ASP A 976 37.76 -35.21 16.50
N LEU A 977 37.06 -35.04 17.62
CA LEU A 977 37.67 -34.71 18.90
C LEU A 977 38.26 -35.96 19.56
N ALA A 978 39.57 -36.19 19.39
CA ALA A 978 40.23 -37.40 19.89
C ALA A 978 40.42 -37.43 21.43
N THR A 979 41.10 -36.42 21.98
CA THR A 979 41.29 -36.22 23.43
C THR A 979 41.35 -34.74 23.76
N VAL A 980 41.06 -34.40 25.02
CA VAL A 980 41.22 -33.04 25.57
C VAL A 980 42.01 -33.16 26.86
N GLU A 981 43.11 -32.42 26.98
CA GLU A 981 44.00 -32.46 28.14
C GLU A 981 44.19 -31.06 28.73
N VAL A 982 44.10 -30.96 30.05
CA VAL A 982 44.38 -29.72 30.80
C VAL A 982 45.65 -29.97 31.61
N GLY A 983 46.74 -29.27 31.27
CA GLY A 983 48.04 -29.45 31.93
C GLY A 983 48.68 -30.85 31.74
N GLY A 984 48.31 -31.58 30.68
CA GLY A 984 48.73 -32.97 30.45
C GLY A 984 47.93 -34.02 31.21
N VAL A 985 46.75 -33.67 31.72
CA VAL A 985 45.79 -34.60 32.33
C VAL A 985 44.50 -34.63 31.49
N PRO A 986 44.01 -35.80 31.04
CA PRO A 986 42.75 -35.90 30.31
C PRO A 986 41.55 -35.34 31.09
N ALA A 987 40.76 -34.48 30.45
CA ALA A 987 39.58 -33.87 31.02
C ALA A 987 38.38 -34.85 31.02
N THR A 988 37.57 -34.84 32.08
CA THR A 988 36.53 -35.86 32.32
C THR A 988 35.08 -35.36 32.17
N ASP A 989 34.83 -34.06 32.16
CA ASP A 989 33.56 -33.45 31.72
C ASP A 989 33.89 -32.48 30.57
N VAL A 990 33.79 -32.99 29.35
CA VAL A 990 34.01 -32.26 28.10
C VAL A 990 32.72 -32.32 27.32
N ARG A 991 32.19 -31.17 26.91
CA ARG A 991 30.93 -31.05 26.20
C ARG A 991 31.13 -30.35 24.87
N LEU A 992 30.43 -30.81 23.84
CA LEU A 992 30.49 -30.19 22.52
C LEU A 992 29.71 -28.87 22.52
N VAL A 993 30.31 -27.85 21.90
CA VAL A 993 29.71 -26.54 21.68
C VAL A 993 29.18 -26.53 20.26
N GLN A 994 27.91 -26.20 20.05
CA GLN A 994 27.32 -26.12 18.72
C GLN A 994 27.33 -24.70 18.17
N GLU A 995 27.39 -24.58 16.85
CA GLU A 995 27.19 -23.32 16.12
C GLU A 995 26.46 -23.57 14.80
N HIS A 996 25.85 -22.51 14.27
CA HIS A 996 25.17 -22.49 12.98
C HIS A 996 26.16 -22.51 11.82
N PHE A 997 26.04 -23.50 10.95
CA PHE A 997 26.78 -23.57 9.69
C PHE A 997 25.82 -23.70 8.51
N ALA A 998 26.13 -23.05 7.39
CA ALA A 998 25.42 -23.25 6.14
C ALA A 998 25.79 -24.64 5.58
N ARG A 999 24.96 -25.66 5.82
CA ARG A 999 25.22 -27.05 5.40
C ARG A 999 25.58 -27.18 3.91
N ALA A 1000 24.99 -26.33 3.08
CA ALA A 1000 25.25 -26.24 1.64
C ALA A 1000 26.64 -25.69 1.27
N GLU A 1001 27.47 -25.21 2.21
CA GLU A 1001 28.88 -24.87 1.98
C GLU A 1001 29.84 -26.04 2.16
N TYR A 1002 29.49 -26.99 3.04
CA TYR A 1002 30.39 -28.04 3.51
C TYR A 1002 30.14 -29.40 2.86
N LEU A 1003 28.91 -29.65 2.40
CA LEU A 1003 28.49 -30.87 1.72
C LEU A 1003 28.21 -30.65 0.23
N ASP A 1004 28.43 -31.69 -0.58
CA ASP A 1004 27.99 -31.75 -1.98
C ASP A 1004 26.50 -32.16 -2.01
N LEU A 1005 25.60 -31.17 -1.95
CA LEU A 1005 24.14 -31.32 -2.09
C LEU A 1005 23.68 -31.11 -3.54
N SER A 1006 22.56 -31.71 -3.96
CA SER A 1006 21.90 -31.37 -5.23
C SER A 1006 21.26 -29.98 -5.19
N GLU A 1007 20.83 -29.42 -6.34
CA GLU A 1007 20.14 -28.13 -6.34
C GLU A 1007 18.76 -28.22 -5.65
N ASP A 1008 18.04 -29.33 -5.82
CA ASP A 1008 16.74 -29.57 -5.16
C ASP A 1008 16.92 -29.68 -3.63
N ASP A 1009 17.96 -30.37 -3.17
CA ASP A 1009 18.30 -30.47 -1.74
C ASP A 1009 18.64 -29.09 -1.13
N LYS A 1010 19.29 -28.20 -1.89
CA LYS A 1010 19.61 -26.83 -1.42
C LYS A 1010 18.37 -25.96 -1.30
N LEU A 1011 17.40 -26.12 -2.20
CA LEU A 1011 16.13 -25.38 -2.16
C LEU A 1011 15.20 -25.89 -1.05
N ALA A 1012 15.35 -27.15 -0.63
CA ALA A 1012 14.56 -27.76 0.45
C ALA A 1012 15.23 -27.65 1.85
N ALA A 1013 16.52 -27.33 1.94
CA ALA A 1013 17.25 -27.26 3.20
C ALA A 1013 17.11 -25.88 3.90
N PRO A 1014 17.15 -25.84 5.24
CA PRO A 1014 17.32 -24.58 5.98
C PRO A 1014 18.66 -23.91 5.63
N SER A 1015 18.68 -22.57 5.56
CA SER A 1015 19.89 -21.79 5.25
C SER A 1015 21.04 -22.03 6.22
N PHE A 1016 20.73 -22.35 7.49
CA PHE A 1016 21.68 -22.72 8.53
C PHE A 1016 21.16 -23.90 9.36
N GLU A 1017 22.06 -24.79 9.77
CA GLU A 1017 21.81 -25.92 10.65
C GLU A 1017 22.90 -25.96 11.74
N ARG A 1018 22.56 -26.43 12.95
CA ARG A 1018 23.50 -26.47 14.09
C ARG A 1018 24.37 -27.73 14.04
N PHE A 1019 25.68 -27.54 14.08
CA PHE A 1019 26.68 -28.62 14.17
C PHE A 1019 27.68 -28.34 15.29
N ASP A 1020 28.40 -29.37 15.71
CA ASP A 1020 29.46 -29.24 16.70
C ASP A 1020 30.62 -28.40 16.14
N ALA A 1021 31.08 -27.43 16.94
CA ALA A 1021 31.94 -26.32 16.54
C ALA A 1021 33.15 -26.13 17.47
N GLY A 1022 33.11 -26.73 18.66
CA GLY A 1022 34.14 -26.60 19.69
C GLY A 1022 33.82 -27.39 20.96
N ILE A 1023 34.44 -27.01 22.07
CA ILE A 1023 34.36 -27.71 23.35
C ILE A 1023 34.13 -26.77 24.54
N ALA A 1024 33.50 -27.27 25.59
CA ALA A 1024 33.42 -26.65 26.90
C ALA A 1024 33.96 -27.61 27.97
N ILE A 1025 34.72 -27.05 28.92
CA ILE A 1025 35.35 -27.77 30.05
C ILE A 1025 35.11 -26.94 31.31
N GLY A 1026 34.59 -27.56 32.37
CA GLY A 1026 34.35 -26.86 33.64
C GLY A 1026 33.53 -27.71 34.61
N LEU A 1027 33.19 -27.12 35.76
CA LEU A 1027 32.29 -27.72 36.74
C LEU A 1027 30.95 -26.98 36.75
N ASP A 1028 29.84 -27.70 36.56
CA ASP A 1028 28.49 -27.13 36.66
C ASP A 1028 28.02 -26.89 38.10
N GLY A 1029 28.79 -27.32 39.09
CA GLY A 1029 28.49 -27.15 40.50
C GLY A 1029 29.55 -27.76 41.41
N PHE A 1030 29.32 -27.65 42.72
CA PHE A 1030 30.19 -28.22 43.76
C PHE A 1030 29.39 -29.18 44.66
N VAL A 1031 30.01 -30.29 45.04
CA VAL A 1031 29.44 -31.21 46.03
C VAL A 1031 29.88 -30.77 47.43
N LEU A 1032 28.93 -30.28 48.23
CA LEU A 1032 29.18 -30.10 49.66
C LEU A 1032 29.26 -31.48 50.34
N PRO A 1033 30.25 -31.73 51.22
CA PRO A 1033 30.27 -32.94 52.02
C PRO A 1033 29.14 -32.93 53.06
N ASP A 1034 28.65 -34.12 53.44
CA ASP A 1034 27.59 -34.31 54.46
C ASP A 1034 27.91 -33.59 55.80
N ARG A 1035 29.20 -33.41 56.09
CA ARG A 1035 29.70 -32.50 57.13
C ARG A 1035 30.12 -31.16 56.54
N HIS A 1036 29.15 -30.28 56.34
CA HIS A 1036 29.37 -28.84 56.27
C HIS A 1036 29.09 -28.20 57.65
N VAL A 1037 29.69 -27.04 57.90
CA VAL A 1037 29.35 -26.19 59.05
C VAL A 1037 28.63 -24.97 58.49
N GLY A 1038 27.35 -24.81 58.85
CA GLY A 1038 26.63 -23.56 58.61
C GLY A 1038 27.27 -22.45 59.44
N PHE A 1039 27.97 -21.53 58.78
CA PHE A 1039 28.48 -20.31 59.37
C PHE A 1039 27.70 -19.14 58.78
N GLU A 1040 26.95 -18.46 59.65
CA GLU A 1040 26.27 -17.21 59.33
C GLU A 1040 27.23 -16.07 59.69
N PRO A 1041 27.83 -15.38 58.70
CA PRO A 1041 28.88 -14.41 58.98
C PRO A 1041 28.30 -13.13 59.58
N GLU A 1042 28.53 -12.87 60.86
CA GLU A 1042 28.37 -11.51 61.41
C GLU A 1042 29.52 -10.63 60.88
N HIS A 1043 29.21 -9.65 60.02
CA HIS A 1043 30.20 -8.75 59.41
C HIS A 1043 30.05 -7.29 59.90
N GLU A 1044 30.92 -6.88 60.83
CA GLU A 1044 31.05 -5.49 61.30
C GLU A 1044 31.71 -4.63 60.20
N THR A 1045 30.94 -3.75 59.55
CA THR A 1045 31.49 -2.81 58.55
C THR A 1045 32.10 -1.60 59.25
N LYS A 1046 33.42 -1.61 59.43
CA LYS A 1046 34.15 -0.63 60.22
C LYS A 1046 34.77 0.50 59.37
N TYR A 1047 33.98 1.55 59.13
CA TYR A 1047 34.49 2.78 58.52
C TYR A 1047 35.46 3.51 59.48
N LEU A 1048 36.71 3.72 59.05
CA LEU A 1048 37.69 4.52 59.78
C LEU A 1048 37.44 6.01 59.52
N GLN A 1049 36.69 6.67 60.40
CA GLN A 1049 36.49 8.12 60.33
C GLN A 1049 37.79 8.89 60.57
N ALA A 1050 38.09 9.82 59.66
CA ALA A 1050 38.77 11.07 59.99
C ALA A 1050 37.70 12.18 60.08
N SER A 1051 37.98 13.23 60.86
CA SER A 1051 36.97 14.14 61.42
C SER A 1051 36.13 14.94 60.40
N GLU A 1052 34.91 15.28 60.84
CA GLU A 1052 33.95 16.22 60.25
C GLU A 1052 34.54 17.66 60.14
N VAL A 1053 33.99 18.65 59.41
CA VAL A 1053 32.58 19.03 59.14
C VAL A 1053 32.42 19.63 57.72
N SER A 1054 31.19 19.63 57.20
CA SER A 1054 30.72 20.18 55.91
C SER A 1054 30.93 21.69 55.70
N GLU A 1055 31.07 22.13 54.43
CA GLU A 1055 30.03 22.94 53.72
C GLU A 1055 30.31 23.20 52.22
N LEU A 1056 29.21 23.44 51.48
CA LEU A 1056 29.03 24.37 50.34
C LEU A 1056 29.95 24.40 49.08
N THR A 1057 29.31 24.04 47.95
CA THR A 1057 29.28 24.74 46.62
C THR A 1057 30.52 24.93 45.73
N LEU A 1058 30.32 24.67 44.42
CA LEU A 1058 30.94 25.29 43.23
C LEU A 1058 32.46 25.61 43.23
N LEU A 1059 33.20 24.88 42.39
CA LEU A 1059 34.53 25.30 41.92
C LEU A 1059 34.57 25.42 40.39
N ARG A 1060 35.09 26.55 39.90
CA ARG A 1060 35.34 26.85 38.48
C ARG A 1060 36.84 26.87 38.22
N GLY A 1061 37.27 26.39 37.04
CA GLY A 1061 38.33 27.02 36.24
C GLY A 1061 39.80 26.93 36.68
N ASP A 1062 40.14 26.97 37.96
CA ASP A 1062 41.53 27.14 38.44
C ASP A 1062 42.14 25.89 39.12
N LEU A 1063 41.32 25.03 39.72
CA LEU A 1063 41.76 23.78 40.38
C LEU A 1063 42.58 22.85 39.45
N LEU A 1064 42.36 22.94 38.13
CA LEU A 1064 43.09 22.17 37.11
C LEU A 1064 44.55 22.62 36.91
N VAL A 1065 44.93 23.79 37.46
CA VAL A 1065 46.28 24.38 37.31
C VAL A 1065 47.07 24.32 38.63
N THR A 1066 46.42 24.46 39.78
CA THR A 1066 47.10 24.49 41.09
C THR A 1066 47.63 23.12 41.56
N LEU A 1067 47.01 22.01 41.17
CA LEU A 1067 47.46 20.65 41.54
C LEU A 1067 48.74 20.17 40.85
N SER A 1068 49.38 21.02 40.02
CA SER A 1068 50.53 20.63 39.18
C SER A 1068 51.92 20.77 39.81
N HIS A 1069 52.05 21.28 41.06
CA HIS A 1069 53.33 21.80 41.57
C HIS A 1069 53.81 21.34 42.97
N TRP A 1070 53.14 20.38 43.65
CA TRP A 1070 53.56 19.96 45.00
C TRP A 1070 53.52 18.42 45.23
N GLY A 1071 54.70 17.78 45.19
CA GLY A 1071 55.02 16.50 45.86
C GLY A 1071 54.24 15.23 45.44
N ALA A 1072 54.85 14.17 44.92
CA ALA A 1072 56.27 13.82 44.79
C ALA A 1072 56.89 14.28 43.46
N ALA A 1073 56.69 15.55 43.10
CA ALA A 1073 57.56 16.22 42.15
C ALA A 1073 59.03 16.19 42.64
N ALA A 1074 59.98 16.24 41.70
CA ALA A 1074 61.42 16.38 41.92
C ALA A 1074 62.21 15.12 42.40
N TYR A 1075 62.73 14.36 41.43
CA TYR A 1075 63.90 13.44 41.47
C TYR A 1075 63.85 12.16 42.34
N THR A 1076 63.64 11.00 41.70
CA THR A 1076 64.36 9.71 41.91
C THR A 1076 63.87 8.67 40.87
N GLU A 1077 64.67 8.20 39.91
CA GLU A 1077 65.76 7.20 40.02
C GLU A 1077 65.34 5.71 40.14
N ARG A 1078 64.18 5.29 39.60
CA ARG A 1078 64.12 3.93 38.97
C ARG A 1078 63.19 3.70 37.78
N ALA A 1079 62.67 4.76 37.15
CA ALA A 1079 62.09 4.64 35.82
C ALA A 1079 63.20 4.51 34.74
N ARG A 1080 63.75 3.29 34.55
CA ARG A 1080 64.48 2.97 33.31
C ARG A 1080 64.48 1.47 32.97
N TYR A 1081 63.74 1.19 31.89
CA TYR A 1081 64.16 0.37 30.74
C TYR A 1081 64.67 -1.07 30.94
N LEU A 1082 63.88 -2.00 30.35
CA LEU A 1082 64.34 -3.15 29.54
C LEU A 1082 65.02 -4.30 30.33
N ARG A 1083 65.02 -5.56 29.86
CA ARG A 1083 64.47 -6.19 28.63
C ARG A 1083 64.20 -7.69 28.90
N LEU A 1084 63.99 -8.44 27.80
CA LEU A 1084 64.00 -9.91 27.63
C LEU A 1084 62.59 -10.52 27.54
N VAL A 1085 62.13 -11.14 26.45
CA VAL A 1085 62.54 -11.28 25.01
C VAL A 1085 61.20 -11.44 24.25
N GLY A 1086 60.88 -10.86 23.08
CA GLY A 1086 61.56 -10.77 21.77
C GLY A 1086 60.86 -11.76 20.80
N HIS A 1087 60.77 -11.62 19.47
CA HIS A 1087 61.45 -10.87 18.39
C HIS A 1087 60.49 -10.90 17.15
N ASP A 1088 60.58 -10.24 15.98
CA ASP A 1088 61.48 -9.29 15.27
C ASP A 1088 60.75 -8.90 13.92
N ARG A 1089 61.15 -8.02 12.97
CA ARG A 1089 62.30 -7.10 12.75
C ARG A 1089 61.92 -5.98 11.73
N LEU A 1090 62.21 -4.70 12.03
CA LEU A 1090 62.71 -3.68 11.07
C LEU A 1090 63.28 -2.49 11.85
N ALA A 1091 64.09 -1.62 11.22
CA ALA A 1091 64.83 -0.57 11.94
C ALA A 1091 64.86 0.79 11.21
N ILE A 1092 64.67 1.85 12.00
CA ILE A 1092 64.93 3.28 11.72
C ILE A 1092 65.49 3.85 13.03
N GLU A 1093 66.46 4.76 12.99
CA GLU A 1093 67.19 5.25 14.17
C GLU A 1093 67.01 6.76 14.37
N VAL A 1094 66.52 7.16 15.55
CA VAL A 1094 66.28 8.57 15.93
C VAL A 1094 66.83 8.79 17.33
N ARG A 1095 67.58 9.88 17.55
CA ARG A 1095 68.14 10.23 18.88
C ARG A 1095 67.07 10.82 19.80
N GLU A 1096 67.12 10.46 21.09
CA GLU A 1096 66.26 11.05 22.12
C GLU A 1096 66.58 12.57 22.30
N PRO A 1097 65.58 13.45 22.40
CA PRO A 1097 65.79 14.90 22.52
C PRO A 1097 66.36 15.27 23.89
N GLY A 1098 67.36 16.15 23.90
CA GLY A 1098 68.04 16.61 25.11
C GLY A 1098 67.51 17.94 25.63
N HIS A 1099 67.90 18.25 26.87
CA HIS A 1099 67.69 19.55 27.49
C HIS A 1099 69.03 20.21 27.77
N GLU A 1100 69.07 21.53 27.75
CA GLU A 1100 70.29 22.31 27.96
C GLU A 1100 69.98 23.53 28.85
N VAL A 1101 70.95 23.96 29.65
CA VAL A 1101 70.86 25.21 30.41
C VAL A 1101 71.43 26.33 29.55
N VAL A 1102 70.57 27.27 29.20
CA VAL A 1102 70.93 28.43 28.38
C VAL A 1102 70.64 29.73 29.13
N ASP A 1103 71.40 30.78 28.83
CA ASP A 1103 71.08 32.13 29.30
C ASP A 1103 69.69 32.57 28.79
N ALA A 1104 68.85 33.11 29.67
CA ALA A 1104 67.44 33.38 29.38
C ALA A 1104 67.20 34.55 28.42
N VAL A 1105 68.24 35.34 28.10
CA VAL A 1105 68.17 36.51 27.23
C VAL A 1105 68.75 36.20 25.84
N THR A 1106 69.77 35.34 25.78
CA THR A 1106 70.55 35.04 24.57
C THR A 1106 70.38 33.62 24.05
N LEU A 1107 69.81 32.71 24.86
CA LEU A 1107 69.65 31.28 24.58
C LEU A 1107 70.97 30.56 24.22
N ALA A 1108 72.09 31.07 24.72
CA ALA A 1108 73.42 30.47 24.57
C ALA A 1108 73.73 29.49 25.73
N PRO A 1109 74.41 28.35 25.47
CA PRO A 1109 74.78 27.37 26.51
C PRO A 1109 75.64 27.94 27.64
N VAL A 1110 75.37 27.51 28.87
CA VAL A 1110 76.15 27.88 30.06
C VAL A 1110 77.14 26.78 30.44
N THR A 1111 78.42 27.12 30.58
CA THR A 1111 79.48 26.17 30.95
C THR A 1111 79.34 25.70 32.41
N LEU A 1112 79.23 24.39 32.62
CA LEU A 1112 79.03 23.77 33.95
C LEU A 1112 80.35 23.24 34.58
N PRO A 1113 80.42 23.04 35.91
CA PRO A 1113 81.64 22.57 36.60
C PRO A 1113 82.04 21.11 36.29
N GLU A 1114 83.34 20.81 36.36
CA GLU A 1114 83.98 19.57 35.88
C GLU A 1114 83.51 18.24 36.52
N HIS A 1115 82.67 18.26 37.56
CA HIS A 1115 82.11 17.04 38.16
C HIS A 1115 80.75 16.61 37.56
N ALA A 1116 80.26 17.32 36.54
CA ALA A 1116 78.93 17.11 35.96
C ALA A 1116 78.84 16.03 34.85
N VAL A 1117 79.94 15.39 34.42
CA VAL A 1117 79.96 14.56 33.20
C VAL A 1117 80.19 13.06 33.49
N THR A 1118 79.15 12.24 33.26
CA THR A 1118 79.27 10.77 33.20
C THR A 1118 78.56 10.15 31.99
N GLY A 1119 79.17 10.33 30.80
CA GLY A 1119 79.00 9.44 29.65
C GLY A 1119 77.77 9.63 28.76
N ASP A 1120 77.91 10.48 27.72
CA ASP A 1120 77.15 10.52 26.45
C ASP A 1120 75.61 10.40 26.52
N ARG A 1121 75.01 10.75 27.68
CA ARG A 1121 73.56 10.86 27.88
C ARG A 1121 73.12 12.30 27.64
N PRO A 1122 72.05 12.57 26.86
CA PRO A 1122 71.46 13.90 26.82
C PRO A 1122 70.95 14.32 28.20
N MET A 1123 71.16 15.58 28.59
CA MET A 1123 70.66 16.10 29.87
C MET A 1123 69.12 16.00 29.92
N THR A 1124 68.60 15.53 31.05
CA THR A 1124 67.16 15.53 31.33
C THR A 1124 66.69 16.94 31.69
N PHE A 1125 65.40 17.22 31.48
CA PHE A 1125 64.78 18.49 31.91
C PHE A 1125 65.07 18.79 33.38
N THR A 1126 64.99 17.75 34.20
CA THR A 1126 65.36 17.70 35.62
C THR A 1126 66.80 18.15 35.87
N GLU A 1127 67.81 17.57 35.22
CA GLU A 1127 69.21 18.03 35.41
C GLU A 1127 69.40 19.48 34.97
N ALA A 1128 68.79 19.88 33.83
CA ALA A 1128 68.85 21.26 33.36
C ALA A 1128 68.17 22.25 34.33
N MET A 1129 67.03 21.90 34.94
CA MET A 1129 66.40 22.73 35.96
C MET A 1129 67.28 22.89 37.21
N GLN A 1130 67.87 21.81 37.73
CA GLN A 1130 68.80 21.88 38.87
C GLN A 1130 70.02 22.77 38.59
N TRP A 1131 70.60 22.66 37.39
CA TRP A 1131 71.71 23.54 36.99
C TRP A 1131 71.26 24.98 36.74
N SER A 1132 69.99 25.21 36.34
CA SER A 1132 69.44 26.58 36.21
C SER A 1132 69.27 27.28 37.57
N GLU A 1133 68.95 26.55 38.64
CA GLU A 1133 68.91 27.10 40.01
C GLU A 1133 70.32 27.31 40.59
N ALA A 1134 71.30 26.49 40.19
CA ALA A 1134 72.68 26.58 40.66
C ALA A 1134 73.51 27.70 39.98
N VAL A 1135 73.07 28.21 38.82
CA VAL A 1135 73.72 29.31 38.10
C VAL A 1135 73.13 30.65 38.56
N ALA A 1136 73.98 31.52 39.10
CA ALA A 1136 73.58 32.86 39.55
C ALA A 1136 73.35 33.83 38.37
N GLY A 1137 72.22 33.70 37.69
CA GLY A 1137 71.78 34.56 36.59
C GLY A 1137 70.39 34.18 36.07
N PRO A 1138 69.81 34.96 35.14
CA PRO A 1138 68.58 34.58 34.46
C PRO A 1138 68.92 33.50 33.41
N VAL A 1139 68.61 32.24 33.70
CA VAL A 1139 68.83 31.08 32.84
C VAL A 1139 67.54 30.27 32.67
N LEU A 1140 67.44 29.51 31.57
CA LEU A 1140 66.31 28.65 31.25
C LEU A 1140 66.79 27.23 30.91
N ALA A 1141 66.06 26.23 31.39
CA ALA A 1141 66.17 24.85 30.92
C ALA A 1141 65.25 24.67 29.71
N VAL A 1142 65.80 24.39 28.53
CA VAL A 1142 65.04 24.32 27.28
C VAL A 1142 65.18 22.94 26.64
N GLN A 1143 64.07 22.35 26.19
CA GLN A 1143 64.07 21.11 25.42
C GLN A 1143 64.45 21.39 23.97
N ARG A 1144 65.43 20.65 23.44
CA ARG A 1144 65.91 20.78 22.07
C ARG A 1144 65.77 19.45 21.33
N ALA A 1145 64.81 19.40 20.42
CA ALA A 1145 64.64 18.31 19.46
C ALA A 1145 65.21 18.74 18.10
N GLU A 1146 66.20 18.02 17.60
CA GLU A 1146 66.69 18.15 16.23
C GLU A 1146 66.21 16.94 15.42
N VAL A 1147 65.52 17.19 14.30
CA VAL A 1147 65.10 16.15 13.37
C VAL A 1147 66.20 15.96 12.32
N LEU A 1148 66.87 14.82 12.39
CA LEU A 1148 67.67 14.26 11.30
C LEU A 1148 66.97 12.97 10.85
N ALA A 1149 67.00 12.69 9.54
CA ALA A 1149 66.21 11.66 8.86
C ALA A 1149 67.00 10.39 8.56
#